data_AF-A0A3D0D7X1-F1
#
_entry.id   AF-A0A3D0D7X1-F1
#
_cell.length_a   1.000
_cell.length_b   1.000
_cell.length_c   1.000
_cell.angle_alpha   90.00
_cell.angle_beta   90.00
_cell.angle_gamma   90.00
#
_symmetry.space_group_name_H-M   'P 1'
#
loop_
_entity.id
_entity.type
_entity.pdbx_description
1 polymer ?
#
loop_
_entity_poly.entity_id
_entity_poly.type
_entity_poly.pdbx_seq_one_letter_code
_entity_poly.pdbx_strand_id
1 'polypeptide(L)'
;MVRKFQIVILLLVVLVAGSLLVWSQLGWSEEEPLVAGTLTAETQAPQPAATILSAGPSAVASVLREAAGQGWEPAGFGGAGNFLSVHVAGQPGVIYATSDVAGLFRSTDGGDRWQMRNLGLGNVEVSSFAIDPFDPNRLCAGTGAFAESSHAGIYVSQDAGQTWQHLTSTATNRITFRKYRTMDAIALDPAQQGVLVSGSRDNGIWRSTDGGTSWNQVYAAPVTSAPLFNDGTIADDPTGGSHPAPVAVVVFDPVISTTVYAALDGFGVVKSTARGVAGSWQPATTGLPGAPTVKDLAVGSENVLYTAVGPAGVYKSTDGGSHWQPANGGLPLAGPLTAGYGDPWVSSVAVHPTEPDTAYLTLVTYDFPSVWKTTDGGATWVAKGDVTYDAANDPTRDWATGPTANWQVTLDRANPNRLFFADYWSIQRSDDGGEHWVDTIAGAQNTCVTDLVVDTDHPAGQPDTVYATHMDAGLLKSTDRGTSWTAVLPNAQTGYDEGLAGHYWNVAIARIGGVKYSYATSDPWSQGAGQVLRSQDGINWAQVFTNPRPAGTWMEGAMMGLAVDPGRPSILYVTQDGGQVWKSADSGTTWAPTTGQPGGNSFTYALAVDAAGRVFAGTLLDGLWRSTDGGASWQRVLPEQSTIFHAAAASGAVYASTGDANLYRSTDGGEVWQRLTNFSATDDGDEVPAQGMAIAVDPNDPAHLLFSLMDTWHPADASPGIVASTDDGTSWAPLNAGLGLLNVSALAAGSDGGLFAGTWCGGIWRRLASATPPAATPTATVTPPISGCAGDSDANGRVNVVDIMATAQTPGCWLYLPLLVRSWRQPWPASNLSAVNDFLYQLQNLDLAAIGATAYDLVVMDSSADGTEEGEFSAAEISTLKQSPGGEKIVLAYMSIGEAEDYRFYWQDGWAPGTPAWLDVENPDWPGNYKVHYWDPAWQAIIFAYTDRLLDAGFDGAYLDIIDAYEFYADQGRTTAAQEMADFVAAIRAHARARDPDFLIFPQNAPELATVVPAYLTSVDGIGQEELYYGYAEDDVMTLPAVSAGLEGYLDLFKDAGKLVLTVDYATTPARVDDAYTKSQARGYVPFATVRDLDRLTINTGHEPD
;
A
#
# COMPACT_ATOMS: atom_id res chain seq x y z
N MET A 1 14.03 -69.65 -41.26
CA MET A 1 12.55 -69.77 -41.15
C MET A 1 11.99 -68.35 -41.08
N VAL A 2 11.13 -67.94 -42.03
CA VAL A 2 9.66 -67.79 -41.89
C VAL A 2 9.23 -66.44 -41.27
N ARG A 3 8.91 -65.48 -42.17
CA ARG A 3 7.83 -64.44 -42.11
C ARG A 3 7.84 -63.39 -40.97
N LYS A 4 7.24 -62.19 -41.09
CA LYS A 4 6.86 -61.25 -42.19
C LYS A 4 6.61 -59.88 -41.49
N PHE A 5 7.07 -58.72 -41.97
CA PHE A 5 6.51 -57.88 -43.05
C PHE A 5 5.17 -57.17 -42.71
N GLN A 6 5.09 -55.86 -43.02
CA GLN A 6 4.01 -54.87 -42.73
C GLN A 6 4.02 -54.29 -41.29
N ILE A 7 3.76 -52.99 -41.05
CA ILE A 7 3.51 -51.87 -41.98
C ILE A 7 4.05 -50.54 -41.41
N VAL A 8 4.37 -49.59 -42.29
CA VAL A 8 4.56 -48.15 -42.00
C VAL A 8 3.47 -47.39 -42.73
N ILE A 9 2.84 -46.39 -42.09
CA ILE A 9 2.04 -45.24 -42.61
C ILE A 9 1.00 -44.79 -41.55
N LEU A 10 0.62 -43.51 -41.59
CA LEU A 10 -0.44 -42.84 -40.80
C LEU A 10 -0.16 -42.59 -39.30
N LEU A 11 0.51 -41.46 -39.04
CA LEU A 11 0.01 -40.45 -38.08
C LEU A 11 0.64 -39.07 -38.36
N LEU A 12 0.29 -38.49 -39.53
CA LEU A 12 0.69 -37.13 -39.91
C LEU A 12 -0.30 -36.55 -40.96
N VAL A 13 -1.52 -36.21 -40.53
CA VAL A 13 -2.51 -35.42 -41.29
C VAL A 13 -3.41 -34.64 -40.31
N VAL A 14 -3.26 -33.31 -40.29
CA VAL A 14 -4.32 -32.27 -40.29
C VAL A 14 -5.56 -32.44 -39.37
N LEU A 15 -5.58 -31.66 -38.28
CA LEU A 15 -6.46 -30.49 -38.03
C LEU A 15 -8.01 -30.56 -38.23
N VAL A 16 -8.69 -29.73 -37.40
CA VAL A 16 -10.03 -29.10 -37.59
C VAL A 16 -11.32 -29.89 -37.29
N ALA A 17 -12.04 -29.39 -36.26
CA ALA A 17 -13.51 -29.40 -36.02
C ALA A 17 -14.27 -30.75 -35.94
N GLY A 18 -15.51 -30.69 -35.39
CA GLY A 18 -16.46 -31.81 -35.45
C GLY A 18 -17.39 -31.97 -34.24
N SER A 19 -18.32 -31.03 -34.03
CA SER A 19 -19.31 -31.10 -32.96
C SER A 19 -20.26 -32.32 -33.06
N LEU A 20 -20.75 -32.76 -31.89
CA LEU A 20 -22.13 -33.24 -31.63
C LEU A 20 -22.60 -34.66 -32.07
N LEU A 21 -23.50 -35.20 -31.22
CA LEU A 21 -24.62 -36.16 -31.47
C LEU A 21 -24.39 -37.70 -31.60
N VAL A 22 -24.88 -38.41 -30.57
CA VAL A 22 -25.99 -39.42 -30.63
C VAL A 22 -25.72 -40.95 -30.70
N TRP A 23 -25.91 -41.59 -29.52
CA TRP A 23 -26.74 -42.79 -29.21
C TRP A 23 -26.31 -44.26 -29.46
N SER A 24 -26.33 -45.03 -28.34
CA SER A 24 -26.93 -46.38 -28.18
C SER A 24 -26.20 -47.60 -28.80
N GLN A 25 -26.34 -48.88 -28.40
CA GLN A 25 -27.23 -49.68 -27.50
C GLN A 25 -26.35 -50.77 -26.77
N LEU A 26 -26.75 -51.68 -25.84
CA LEU A 26 -27.97 -52.06 -25.07
C LEU A 26 -27.54 -52.92 -23.83
N GLY A 27 -28.46 -53.39 -22.98
CA GLY A 27 -28.23 -54.42 -21.93
C GLY A 27 -28.03 -53.86 -20.51
N TRP A 28 -28.99 -53.69 -19.58
CA TRP A 28 -30.23 -54.41 -19.15
C TRP A 28 -30.04 -55.60 -18.18
N SER A 29 -31.08 -55.80 -17.33
CA SER A 29 -31.30 -56.85 -16.29
C SER A 29 -30.42 -56.77 -15.02
N GLU A 30 -30.93 -56.95 -13.78
CA GLU A 30 -32.33 -57.08 -13.29
C GLU A 30 -32.41 -56.93 -11.74
N GLU A 31 -33.56 -56.45 -11.21
CA GLU A 31 -34.31 -56.87 -9.98
C GLU A 31 -33.60 -56.97 -8.57
N GLU A 32 -34.24 -56.86 -7.38
CA GLU A 32 -35.63 -56.69 -6.85
C GLU A 32 -35.55 -55.96 -5.43
N PRO A 33 -36.64 -55.60 -4.69
CA PRO A 33 -36.73 -54.31 -3.99
C PRO A 33 -37.38 -54.37 -2.55
N LEU A 34 -38.04 -53.26 -2.13
CA LEU A 34 -38.92 -53.08 -0.96
C LEU A 34 -38.20 -52.94 0.41
N VAL A 35 -38.72 -52.23 1.42
CA VAL A 35 -40.12 -51.97 1.86
C VAL A 35 -40.43 -50.48 2.07
N ALA A 36 -41.71 -50.09 1.97
CA ALA A 36 -42.20 -48.70 2.03
C ALA A 36 -42.69 -48.23 3.42
N GLY A 37 -42.75 -46.89 3.62
CA GLY A 37 -43.33 -46.22 4.78
C GLY A 37 -43.92 -44.84 4.44
N THR A 38 -45.24 -44.78 4.26
CA THR A 38 -46.08 -43.57 4.10
C THR A 38 -46.16 -42.74 5.39
N LEU A 39 -46.45 -41.42 5.46
CA LEU A 39 -46.73 -40.29 4.52
C LEU A 39 -46.52 -38.97 5.37
N THR A 40 -46.72 -37.70 4.97
CA THR A 40 -47.64 -37.02 4.03
C THR A 40 -46.99 -35.83 3.27
N ALA A 41 -47.83 -35.07 2.55
CA ALA A 41 -47.62 -33.71 2.01
C ALA A 41 -47.46 -32.64 3.15
N GLU A 42 -47.15 -31.35 2.91
CA GLU A 42 -47.46 -30.48 1.75
C GLU A 42 -46.25 -29.75 1.10
N THR A 43 -46.54 -28.94 0.06
CA THR A 43 -45.60 -28.52 -1.00
C THR A 43 -45.21 -27.04 -0.96
N GLN A 44 -43.96 -26.74 -1.34
CA GLN A 44 -43.58 -25.43 -1.89
C GLN A 44 -42.63 -25.58 -3.10
N ALA A 45 -42.48 -24.50 -3.87
CA ALA A 45 -41.79 -24.45 -5.17
C ALA A 45 -40.27 -24.17 -5.03
N PRO A 46 -39.46 -24.26 -6.11
CA PRO A 46 -38.02 -24.54 -5.97
C PRO A 46 -37.15 -23.32 -5.61
N GLN A 47 -36.15 -23.57 -4.77
CA GLN A 47 -34.93 -22.77 -4.63
C GLN A 47 -33.87 -23.24 -5.63
N PRO A 48 -33.04 -22.35 -6.22
CA PRO A 48 -31.84 -22.76 -6.96
C PRO A 48 -30.78 -23.32 -6.00
N ALA A 49 -30.05 -24.35 -6.44
CA ALA A 49 -29.15 -25.10 -5.56
C ALA A 49 -27.77 -24.45 -5.43
N ALA A 50 -27.51 -23.78 -4.31
CA ALA A 50 -26.15 -23.53 -3.85
C ALA A 50 -25.47 -24.88 -3.54
N THR A 51 -24.39 -25.20 -4.27
CA THR A 51 -23.62 -26.43 -4.04
C THR A 51 -22.36 -26.10 -3.25
N ILE A 52 -22.30 -26.60 -2.02
CA ILE A 52 -21.20 -26.33 -1.08
C ILE A 52 -19.93 -27.06 -1.53
N LEU A 53 -18.82 -26.32 -1.64
CA LEU A 53 -17.47 -26.87 -1.58
C LEU A 53 -16.83 -26.49 -0.26
N SER A 54 -16.79 -27.45 0.68
CA SER A 54 -16.15 -27.30 1.98
C SER A 54 -14.63 -27.43 1.85
N ALA A 55 -13.94 -26.33 1.56
CA ALA A 55 -12.50 -26.24 1.78
C ALA A 55 -12.22 -26.15 3.30
N GLY A 56 -11.29 -26.98 3.80
CA GLY A 56 -10.87 -26.91 5.20
C GLY A 56 -9.94 -25.72 5.47
N PRO A 57 -9.73 -25.32 6.75
CA PRO A 57 -8.92 -24.14 7.11
C PRO A 57 -7.47 -24.16 6.59
N SER A 58 -6.95 -25.32 6.19
CA SER A 58 -5.60 -25.49 5.64
C SER A 58 -5.41 -24.91 4.23
N ALA A 59 -6.48 -24.68 3.45
CA ALA A 59 -6.37 -24.22 2.06
C ALA A 59 -6.20 -22.69 1.97
N VAL A 60 -6.91 -21.92 2.80
CA VAL A 60 -6.70 -20.45 2.90
C VAL A 60 -5.30 -20.17 3.46
N ALA A 61 -4.87 -21.00 4.43
CA ALA A 61 -3.57 -20.90 5.06
C ALA A 61 -2.38 -21.38 4.19
N SER A 62 -2.57 -21.83 2.95
CA SER A 62 -1.47 -22.07 2.00
C SER A 62 -1.29 -20.92 1.01
N VAL A 63 -2.39 -20.36 0.48
CA VAL A 63 -2.34 -19.19 -0.42
C VAL A 63 -1.71 -17.97 0.28
N LEU A 64 -1.95 -17.82 1.59
CA LEU A 64 -1.32 -16.78 2.41
C LEU A 64 0.13 -17.10 2.86
N ARG A 65 0.76 -18.19 2.40
CA ARG A 65 2.17 -18.52 2.72
C ARG A 65 3.14 -18.34 1.56
N GLU A 66 2.67 -18.44 0.32
CA GLU A 66 3.52 -18.27 -0.86
C GLU A 66 3.75 -16.78 -1.21
N ALA A 67 3.05 -15.85 -0.53
CA ALA A 67 3.25 -14.40 -0.65
C ALA A 67 4.16 -13.77 0.44
N ALA A 68 4.61 -14.54 1.44
CA ALA A 68 5.38 -14.00 2.57
C ALA A 68 6.89 -13.89 2.22
N GLY A 69 7.35 -12.72 1.78
CA GLY A 69 8.73 -12.56 1.31
C GLY A 69 9.43 -11.18 1.43
N GLN A 70 8.79 -10.07 1.05
CA GLN A 70 9.54 -8.81 0.78
C GLN A 70 9.05 -7.52 1.45
N GLY A 71 7.76 -7.39 1.77
CA GLY A 71 7.17 -6.13 2.24
C GLY A 71 6.32 -6.26 3.51
N TRP A 72 5.81 -5.11 3.97
CA TRP A 72 4.72 -5.02 4.94
C TRP A 72 3.38 -5.33 4.28
N GLU A 73 2.45 -5.88 5.05
CA GLU A 73 1.04 -6.02 4.66
C GLU A 73 0.10 -5.50 5.78
N PRO A 74 -1.14 -5.10 5.46
CA PRO A 74 -2.13 -4.74 6.47
C PRO A 74 -2.39 -5.92 7.42
N ALA A 75 -2.23 -5.67 8.71
CA ALA A 75 -2.46 -6.65 9.78
C ALA A 75 -3.69 -6.31 10.62
N GLY A 76 -4.12 -5.03 10.63
CA GLY A 76 -5.38 -4.63 11.24
C GLY A 76 -6.58 -5.13 10.44
N PHE A 77 -7.72 -5.10 11.10
CA PHE A 77 -9.01 -5.56 10.59
C PHE A 77 -9.59 -4.61 9.51
N GLY A 78 -9.39 -3.30 9.68
CA GLY A 78 -9.85 -2.25 8.77
C GLY A 78 -10.83 -1.29 9.46
N GLY A 79 -11.06 -0.12 8.88
CA GLY A 79 -11.92 0.91 9.46
C GLY A 79 -11.56 1.31 10.88
N ALA A 80 -12.58 1.40 11.73
CA ALA A 80 -12.58 1.96 13.08
C ALA A 80 -11.97 3.36 13.20
N GLY A 81 -12.15 4.14 12.13
CA GLY A 81 -11.89 5.56 12.03
C GLY A 81 -12.80 6.18 10.99
N ASN A 82 -12.82 7.51 10.97
CA ASN A 82 -13.83 8.28 10.26
C ASN A 82 -13.61 8.29 8.74
N PHE A 83 -14.63 7.90 7.96
CA PHE A 83 -14.61 7.95 6.49
C PHE A 83 -15.54 9.06 5.99
N LEU A 84 -15.04 10.01 5.21
CA LEU A 84 -15.80 11.21 4.83
C LEU A 84 -16.70 11.00 3.60
N SER A 85 -16.21 10.31 2.56
CA SER A 85 -16.91 10.13 1.29
C SER A 85 -16.59 8.80 0.60
N VAL A 86 -17.47 8.37 -0.31
CA VAL A 86 -17.30 7.19 -1.18
C VAL A 86 -17.68 7.55 -2.62
N HIS A 87 -16.79 7.31 -3.57
CA HIS A 87 -16.92 7.71 -4.97
C HIS A 87 -16.85 6.50 -5.90
N VAL A 88 -17.88 6.32 -6.73
CA VAL A 88 -17.95 5.24 -7.73
C VAL A 88 -17.34 5.73 -9.05
N ALA A 89 -16.32 5.02 -9.56
CA ALA A 89 -15.71 5.35 -10.85
C ALA A 89 -16.56 4.80 -12.03
N GLY A 90 -16.30 5.33 -13.24
CA GLY A 90 -16.90 4.78 -14.48
C GLY A 90 -16.38 3.39 -14.88
N GLN A 91 -15.29 2.92 -14.25
CA GLN A 91 -14.75 1.57 -14.41
C GLN A 91 -15.54 0.57 -13.54
N PRO A 92 -16.08 -0.53 -14.09
CA PRO A 92 -16.82 -1.52 -13.30
C PRO A 92 -16.02 -2.06 -12.12
N GLY A 93 -16.59 -1.96 -10.92
CA GLY A 93 -15.98 -2.46 -9.67
C GLY A 93 -14.95 -1.51 -9.03
N VAL A 94 -14.61 -0.38 -9.66
CA VAL A 94 -13.63 0.56 -9.10
C VAL A 94 -14.32 1.61 -8.23
N ILE A 95 -14.02 1.59 -6.93
CA ILE A 95 -14.58 2.47 -5.92
C ILE A 95 -13.43 3.15 -5.16
N TYR A 96 -13.62 4.41 -4.78
CA TYR A 96 -12.71 5.16 -3.90
C TYR A 96 -13.43 5.57 -2.62
N ALA A 97 -12.69 5.69 -1.51
CA ALA A 97 -13.22 6.22 -0.25
C ALA A 97 -12.17 7.10 0.45
N THR A 98 -12.61 8.15 1.15
CA THR A 98 -11.74 9.15 1.79
C THR A 98 -11.83 9.08 3.31
N SER A 99 -10.76 9.46 4.01
CA SER A 99 -10.68 9.60 5.47
C SER A 99 -10.23 11.01 5.85
N ASP A 100 -10.57 11.44 7.06
CA ASP A 100 -10.06 12.70 7.62
C ASP A 100 -8.66 12.59 8.25
N VAL A 101 -8.11 11.37 8.38
CA VAL A 101 -6.80 11.10 9.00
C VAL A 101 -5.94 10.05 8.27
N ALA A 102 -6.50 9.31 7.30
CA ALA A 102 -5.83 8.20 6.61
C ALA A 102 -5.84 8.30 5.07
N GLY A 103 -6.19 9.46 4.52
CA GLY A 103 -6.06 9.73 3.09
C GLY A 103 -7.12 9.06 2.22
N LEU A 104 -6.66 8.39 1.16
CA LEU A 104 -7.50 7.75 0.14
C LEU A 104 -7.38 6.23 0.17
N PHE A 105 -8.49 5.56 -0.05
CA PHE A 105 -8.61 4.13 -0.28
C PHE A 105 -9.18 3.86 -1.68
N ARG A 106 -8.75 2.77 -2.31
CA ARG A 106 -9.26 2.27 -3.60
C ARG A 106 -9.58 0.79 -3.52
N SER A 107 -10.73 0.41 -4.05
CA SER A 107 -11.15 -0.96 -4.34
C SER A 107 -11.23 -1.17 -5.86
N THR A 108 -11.04 -2.41 -6.31
CA THR A 108 -11.26 -2.87 -7.70
C THR A 108 -12.26 -4.02 -7.80
N ASP A 109 -12.85 -4.44 -6.68
CA ASP A 109 -13.77 -5.57 -6.55
C ASP A 109 -15.20 -5.14 -6.12
N GLY A 110 -15.51 -3.85 -6.28
CA GLY A 110 -16.82 -3.28 -5.93
C GLY A 110 -16.98 -2.93 -4.45
N GLY A 111 -15.87 -2.78 -3.73
CA GLY A 111 -15.81 -2.44 -2.31
C GLY A 111 -15.53 -3.64 -1.38
N ASP A 112 -15.37 -4.86 -1.89
CA ASP A 112 -15.11 -6.03 -1.05
C ASP A 112 -13.74 -5.96 -0.34
N ARG A 113 -12.72 -5.37 -0.99
CA ARG A 113 -11.41 -5.09 -0.39
C ARG A 113 -10.81 -3.77 -0.85
N TRP A 114 -10.11 -3.11 0.07
CA TRP A 114 -9.48 -1.80 -0.14
C TRP A 114 -7.96 -1.85 -0.04
N GLN A 115 -7.33 -0.86 -0.67
CA GLN A 115 -5.91 -0.57 -0.63
C GLN A 115 -5.72 0.93 -0.42
N MET A 116 -4.80 1.32 0.46
CA MET A 116 -4.46 2.72 0.72
C MET A 116 -3.67 3.34 -0.45
N ARG A 117 -3.84 4.65 -0.70
CA ARG A 117 -3.46 5.34 -1.95
C ARG A 117 -2.86 6.73 -1.68
N ASN A 118 -1.83 6.78 -0.84
CA ASN A 118 -1.35 8.02 -0.20
C ASN A 118 0.08 8.46 -0.59
N LEU A 119 0.83 7.71 -1.39
CA LEU A 119 2.23 8.07 -1.69
C LEU A 119 2.31 9.40 -2.45
N GLY A 120 3.02 10.39 -1.92
CA GLY A 120 3.09 11.74 -2.48
C GLY A 120 1.88 12.64 -2.16
N LEU A 121 0.85 12.14 -1.45
CA LEU A 121 0.03 13.04 -0.67
C LEU A 121 0.93 13.59 0.44
N GLY A 122 1.02 14.91 0.51
CA GLY A 122 1.42 15.54 1.75
C GLY A 122 0.26 15.40 2.73
N ASN A 123 -0.74 16.27 2.58
CA ASN A 123 -1.85 16.26 3.52
C ASN A 123 -2.87 15.13 3.27
N VAL A 124 -3.12 14.32 4.31
CA VAL A 124 -4.03 13.15 4.25
C VAL A 124 -5.45 13.39 4.78
N GLU A 125 -5.80 14.62 5.17
CA GLU A 125 -7.20 15.01 5.43
C GLU A 125 -7.91 15.21 4.08
N VAL A 126 -8.29 14.12 3.40
CA VAL A 126 -8.90 14.18 2.06
C VAL A 126 -10.37 14.58 2.19
N SER A 127 -10.58 15.87 2.41
CA SER A 127 -11.90 16.48 2.60
C SER A 127 -12.74 16.53 1.33
N SER A 128 -12.13 16.59 0.14
CA SER A 128 -12.84 16.57 -1.15
C SER A 128 -12.13 15.64 -2.14
N PHE A 129 -12.89 14.98 -3.02
CA PHE A 129 -12.30 14.11 -4.05
C PHE A 129 -13.07 14.18 -5.38
N ALA A 130 -12.37 13.98 -6.50
CA ALA A 130 -12.97 13.91 -7.83
C ALA A 130 -12.15 13.02 -8.80
N ILE A 131 -12.84 12.43 -9.77
CA ILE A 131 -12.30 11.53 -10.81
C ILE A 131 -12.45 12.24 -12.16
N ASP A 132 -11.43 12.24 -13.02
CA ASP A 132 -11.55 12.83 -14.36
C ASP A 132 -12.47 11.97 -15.27
N PRO A 133 -13.52 12.54 -15.87
CA PRO A 133 -14.45 11.79 -16.73
C PRO A 133 -13.86 11.39 -18.09
N PHE A 134 -12.67 11.88 -18.46
CA PHE A 134 -11.95 11.50 -19.68
C PHE A 134 -10.81 10.50 -19.42
N ASP A 135 -10.25 10.49 -18.20
CA ASP A 135 -9.15 9.62 -17.81
C ASP A 135 -9.37 9.08 -16.37
N PRO A 136 -9.79 7.82 -16.21
CA PRO A 136 -10.07 7.25 -14.89
C PRO A 136 -8.82 7.01 -14.02
N ASN A 137 -7.61 7.19 -14.57
CA ASN A 137 -6.37 7.21 -13.78
C ASN A 137 -6.10 8.60 -13.20
N ARG A 138 -6.65 9.66 -13.79
CA ARG A 138 -6.46 11.03 -13.33
C ARG A 138 -7.45 11.39 -12.23
N LEU A 139 -6.94 11.66 -11.04
CA LEU A 139 -7.72 11.96 -9.84
C LEU A 139 -7.35 13.33 -9.26
N CYS A 140 -8.25 13.92 -8.47
CA CYS A 140 -8.01 15.14 -7.71
C CYS A 140 -8.45 14.96 -6.25
N ALA A 141 -7.57 15.25 -5.30
CA ALA A 141 -7.83 15.21 -3.86
C ALA A 141 -7.66 16.62 -3.28
N GLY A 142 -8.68 17.14 -2.60
CA GLY A 142 -8.68 18.43 -1.90
C GLY A 142 -8.43 18.22 -0.41
N THR A 143 -7.33 18.75 0.10
CA THR A 143 -6.73 18.39 1.38
C THR A 143 -6.37 19.62 2.24
N GLY A 144 -6.22 19.39 3.55
CA GLY A 144 -5.63 20.33 4.51
C GLY A 144 -6.52 21.49 4.99
N ALA A 145 -7.03 21.37 6.21
CA ALA A 145 -7.87 22.38 6.87
C ALA A 145 -7.24 23.78 7.10
N PHE A 146 -5.91 23.86 7.18
CA PHE A 146 -5.16 25.07 7.53
C PHE A 146 -4.85 25.93 6.30
N ALA A 147 -5.44 27.13 6.21
CA ALA A 147 -5.31 28.00 5.04
C ALA A 147 -3.92 28.67 4.88
N GLU A 148 -3.05 28.50 5.87
CA GLU A 148 -1.66 28.95 5.95
C GLU A 148 -0.67 27.88 5.45
N SER A 149 -1.06 26.60 5.45
CA SER A 149 -0.16 25.50 5.08
C SER A 149 0.17 25.52 3.59
N SER A 150 1.45 25.39 3.30
CA SER A 150 2.04 25.08 1.99
C SER A 150 1.43 23.82 1.35
N HIS A 151 1.09 22.82 2.18
CA HIS A 151 0.64 21.49 1.78
C HIS A 151 -0.88 21.30 1.86
N ALA A 152 -1.63 22.37 2.15
CA ALA A 152 -3.06 22.41 1.88
C ALA A 152 -3.34 22.69 0.39
N GLY A 153 -4.49 22.23 -0.11
CA GLY A 153 -4.96 22.53 -1.47
C GLY A 153 -5.32 21.30 -2.27
N ILE A 154 -5.02 21.29 -3.58
CA ILE A 154 -5.37 20.18 -4.46
C ILE A 154 -4.12 19.38 -4.82
N TYR A 155 -4.16 18.08 -4.57
CA TYR A 155 -3.23 17.10 -5.12
C TYR A 155 -3.86 16.43 -6.35
N VAL A 156 -3.03 16.10 -7.35
CA VAL A 156 -3.42 15.36 -8.55
C VAL A 156 -2.63 14.06 -8.64
N SER A 157 -3.31 12.97 -8.97
CA SER A 157 -2.71 11.70 -9.38
C SER A 157 -2.99 11.50 -10.88
N GLN A 158 -2.11 10.77 -11.57
CA GLN A 158 -2.24 10.38 -12.99
C GLN A 158 -2.29 8.84 -13.15
N ASP A 159 -2.34 8.09 -12.04
CA ASP A 159 -2.02 6.67 -11.96
C ASP A 159 -2.99 5.90 -11.03
N ALA A 160 -4.24 6.39 -10.93
CA ALA A 160 -5.31 5.88 -10.08
C ALA A 160 -4.99 5.89 -8.56
N GLY A 161 -4.22 6.90 -8.12
CA GLY A 161 -3.84 7.14 -6.74
C GLY A 161 -2.63 6.32 -6.27
N GLN A 162 -1.76 5.86 -7.19
CA GLN A 162 -0.48 5.26 -6.82
C GLN A 162 0.50 6.33 -6.35
N THR A 163 0.56 7.47 -7.03
CA THR A 163 1.35 8.65 -6.66
C THR A 163 0.53 9.93 -6.80
N TRP A 164 0.92 10.96 -6.06
CA TRP A 164 0.27 12.27 -6.05
C TRP A 164 1.28 13.41 -6.15
N GLN A 165 0.84 14.51 -6.76
CA GLN A 165 1.60 15.76 -6.89
C GLN A 165 0.73 16.94 -6.42
N HIS A 166 1.29 17.81 -5.58
CA HIS A 166 0.62 19.04 -5.15
C HIS A 166 0.53 20.09 -6.27
N LEU A 167 -0.65 20.65 -6.48
CA LEU A 167 -0.84 21.83 -7.32
C LEU A 167 -0.50 23.08 -6.51
N THR A 168 0.78 23.46 -6.45
CA THR A 168 1.30 24.62 -5.68
C THR A 168 0.62 25.96 -5.98
N SER A 169 -0.02 26.09 -7.14
CA SER A 169 -0.87 27.23 -7.49
C SER A 169 -2.15 27.33 -6.65
N THR A 170 -2.61 26.24 -6.01
CA THR A 170 -3.77 26.22 -5.11
C THR A 170 -3.45 26.82 -3.74
N ALA A 171 -2.33 26.44 -3.11
CA ALA A 171 -1.82 27.09 -1.91
C ALA A 171 -1.54 28.59 -2.16
N THR A 172 -0.91 28.93 -3.29
CA THR A 172 -0.69 30.33 -3.71
C THR A 172 -1.99 31.16 -3.78
N ASN A 173 -3.11 30.52 -4.15
CA ASN A 173 -4.44 31.15 -4.22
C ASN A 173 -5.30 30.91 -2.96
N ARG A 174 -4.77 30.22 -1.93
CA ARG A 174 -5.50 29.78 -0.72
C ARG A 174 -6.83 29.08 -1.06
N ILE A 175 -6.77 28.14 -1.99
CA ILE A 175 -7.87 27.19 -2.28
C ILE A 175 -7.68 26.02 -1.32
N THR A 176 -8.45 25.96 -0.23
CA THR A 176 -8.25 24.98 0.85
C THR A 176 -9.54 24.27 1.25
N PHE A 177 -9.40 23.13 1.93
CA PHE A 177 -10.48 22.17 2.18
C PHE A 177 -10.51 21.75 3.65
N ARG A 178 -11.70 21.60 4.23
CA ARG A 178 -11.88 21.10 5.61
C ARG A 178 -13.16 20.28 5.71
N LYS A 179 -13.13 19.22 6.52
CA LYS A 179 -14.33 18.39 6.79
C LYS A 179 -15.51 19.23 7.29
N TYR A 180 -16.71 18.80 6.92
CA TYR A 180 -17.99 19.51 7.10
C TYR A 180 -18.13 20.87 6.37
N ARG A 181 -17.15 21.32 5.58
CA ARG A 181 -17.18 22.64 4.88
C ARG A 181 -16.94 22.60 3.39
N THR A 182 -16.24 21.58 2.87
CA THR A 182 -15.86 21.45 1.46
C THR A 182 -15.79 19.95 1.10
N MET A 183 -16.92 19.24 1.12
CA MET A 183 -16.96 17.76 1.07
C MET A 183 -16.89 17.20 -0.36
N ASP A 184 -17.54 17.87 -1.31
CA ASP A 184 -17.48 17.52 -2.75
C ASP A 184 -17.22 18.80 -3.56
N ALA A 185 -16.21 19.57 -3.14
CA ALA A 185 -15.95 20.92 -3.62
C ALA A 185 -15.17 20.98 -4.96
N ILE A 186 -14.57 19.88 -5.41
CA ILE A 186 -13.84 19.80 -6.70
C ILE A 186 -14.73 19.13 -7.75
N ALA A 187 -14.86 19.75 -8.93
CA ALA A 187 -15.57 19.16 -10.07
C ALA A 187 -14.83 19.38 -11.39
N LEU A 188 -14.69 18.30 -12.17
CA LEU A 188 -14.17 18.34 -13.54
C LEU A 188 -15.33 18.46 -14.54
N ASP A 189 -15.11 19.18 -15.64
CA ASP A 189 -16.15 19.43 -16.64
C ASP A 189 -16.39 18.16 -17.50
N PRO A 190 -17.59 17.52 -17.45
CA PRO A 190 -17.86 16.26 -18.13
C PRO A 190 -17.97 16.37 -19.66
N ALA A 191 -17.74 17.56 -20.23
CA ALA A 191 -17.72 17.77 -21.68
C ALA A 191 -16.53 18.64 -22.16
N GLN A 192 -15.55 18.94 -21.30
CA GLN A 192 -14.31 19.60 -21.72
C GLN A 192 -13.11 19.19 -20.83
N GLN A 193 -12.27 18.29 -21.35
CA GLN A 193 -11.04 17.84 -20.68
C GLN A 193 -10.14 19.02 -20.26
N GLY A 194 -9.49 18.90 -19.10
CA GLY A 194 -8.60 19.93 -18.55
C GLY A 194 -9.31 21.14 -17.93
N VAL A 195 -10.64 21.22 -17.96
CA VAL A 195 -11.43 22.23 -17.22
C VAL A 195 -11.85 21.69 -15.86
N LEU A 196 -11.52 22.44 -14.81
CA LEU A 196 -11.91 22.15 -13.43
C LEU A 196 -12.54 23.39 -12.78
N VAL A 197 -13.50 23.17 -11.89
CA VAL A 197 -14.08 24.17 -11.00
C VAL A 197 -13.87 23.67 -9.57
N SER A 198 -13.37 24.53 -8.68
CA SER A 198 -13.16 24.20 -7.27
C SER A 198 -13.85 25.23 -6.37
N GLY A 199 -14.51 24.74 -5.33
CA GLY A 199 -14.79 25.51 -4.13
C GLY A 199 -13.53 25.74 -3.30
N SER A 200 -13.69 26.48 -2.20
CA SER A 200 -12.68 26.74 -1.19
C SER A 200 -13.36 27.07 0.14
N ARG A 201 -12.72 26.72 1.25
CA ARG A 201 -13.17 26.96 2.62
C ARG A 201 -13.48 28.43 2.89
N ASP A 202 -12.60 29.35 2.47
CA ASP A 202 -12.65 30.76 2.92
C ASP A 202 -12.70 31.79 1.79
N ASN A 203 -12.56 31.42 0.50
CA ASN A 203 -12.48 32.42 -0.59
C ASN A 203 -13.29 32.12 -1.87
N GLY A 204 -14.21 31.16 -1.86
CA GLY A 204 -15.24 31.02 -2.90
C GLY A 204 -14.87 30.06 -4.03
N ILE A 205 -15.28 30.38 -5.26
CA ILE A 205 -15.20 29.46 -6.41
C ILE A 205 -14.10 29.91 -7.38
N TRP A 206 -13.28 28.94 -7.76
CA TRP A 206 -12.13 29.05 -8.66
C TRP A 206 -12.31 28.14 -9.87
N ARG A 207 -11.60 28.46 -10.97
CA ARG A 207 -11.65 27.69 -12.21
C ARG A 207 -10.28 27.61 -12.90
N SER A 208 -9.96 26.43 -13.41
CA SER A 208 -8.81 26.13 -14.27
C SER A 208 -9.29 25.76 -15.70
N THR A 209 -8.38 25.87 -16.68
CA THR A 209 -8.54 25.39 -18.07
C THR A 209 -7.33 24.60 -18.56
N ASP A 210 -6.45 24.21 -17.66
CA ASP A 210 -5.10 23.70 -17.91
C ASP A 210 -4.74 22.58 -16.92
N GLY A 211 -5.72 21.72 -16.58
CA GLY A 211 -5.52 20.55 -15.74
C GLY A 211 -5.26 20.86 -14.25
N GLY A 212 -5.53 22.09 -13.82
CA GLY A 212 -5.25 22.58 -12.47
C GLY A 212 -3.92 23.36 -12.34
N THR A 213 -3.18 23.54 -13.44
CA THR A 213 -1.90 24.27 -13.44
C THR A 213 -2.09 25.72 -12.99
N SER A 214 -3.10 26.43 -13.51
CA SER A 214 -3.46 27.78 -13.08
C SER A 214 -4.94 27.92 -12.73
N TRP A 215 -5.22 28.79 -11.76
CA TRP A 215 -6.55 29.01 -11.20
C TRP A 215 -6.93 30.49 -11.25
N ASN A 216 -8.18 30.76 -11.58
CA ASN A 216 -8.76 32.10 -11.59
C ASN A 216 -10.02 32.11 -10.71
N GLN A 217 -10.16 33.09 -9.81
CA GLN A 217 -11.37 33.24 -9.00
C GLN A 217 -12.53 33.68 -9.91
N VAL A 218 -13.60 32.89 -9.95
CA VAL A 218 -14.77 33.11 -10.82
C VAL A 218 -16.00 33.60 -10.06
N TYR A 219 -16.04 33.36 -8.75
CA TYR A 219 -17.06 33.87 -7.83
C TYR A 219 -16.46 34.04 -6.42
N ALA A 220 -16.49 35.26 -5.88
CA ALA A 220 -16.02 35.51 -4.51
C ALA A 220 -17.07 35.03 -3.49
N ALA A 221 -16.62 34.42 -2.39
CA ALA A 221 -17.49 33.96 -1.32
C ALA A 221 -18.33 35.13 -0.73
N PRO A 222 -19.67 35.02 -0.68
CA PRO A 222 -20.52 35.95 0.05
C PRO A 222 -20.20 35.94 1.54
N VAL A 223 -20.34 37.08 2.23
CA VAL A 223 -20.19 37.14 3.69
C VAL A 223 -21.48 36.69 4.36
N THR A 224 -21.37 35.80 5.35
CA THR A 224 -22.48 35.30 6.16
C THR A 224 -22.17 35.44 7.66
N SER A 225 -23.14 35.08 8.49
CA SER A 225 -23.01 34.88 9.94
C SER A 225 -23.85 33.69 10.42
N ALA A 226 -24.05 32.70 9.54
CA ALA A 226 -24.56 31.39 9.94
C ALA A 226 -23.53 30.71 10.86
N PRO A 227 -23.95 29.83 11.80
CA PRO A 227 -22.99 29.05 12.57
C PRO A 227 -22.21 28.11 11.64
N LEU A 228 -20.89 28.23 11.62
CA LEU A 228 -20.02 27.19 11.08
C LEU A 228 -20.17 25.93 11.93
N PHE A 229 -20.21 24.78 11.27
CA PHE A 229 -19.93 23.52 11.95
C PHE A 229 -18.43 23.50 12.28
N ASN A 230 -18.12 23.25 13.55
CA ASN A 230 -16.76 23.07 14.05
C ASN A 230 -16.67 21.64 14.61
N ASP A 231 -15.66 20.91 14.15
CA ASP A 231 -15.28 19.57 14.57
C ASP A 231 -14.54 19.55 15.93
N GLY A 232 -14.16 20.72 16.44
CA GLY A 232 -13.52 20.94 17.73
C GLY A 232 -11.99 20.93 17.68
N THR A 233 -11.41 20.61 16.53
CA THR A 233 -9.96 20.35 16.38
C THR A 233 -9.12 21.60 16.16
N ILE A 234 -9.68 22.68 15.57
CA ILE A 234 -8.95 23.91 15.27
C ILE A 234 -9.60 25.12 15.95
N ALA A 235 -8.79 25.87 16.69
CA ALA A 235 -9.19 27.06 17.45
C ALA A 235 -9.25 28.36 16.61
N ASP A 236 -9.09 28.26 15.29
CA ASP A 236 -9.14 29.39 14.34
C ASP A 236 -10.56 29.90 14.06
N ASP A 237 -11.56 29.08 14.40
CA ASP A 237 -12.93 29.28 13.94
C ASP A 237 -13.64 30.49 14.57
N PRO A 238 -14.27 31.36 13.75
CA PRO A 238 -14.91 32.58 14.22
C PRO A 238 -16.24 32.30 14.92
N THR A 239 -16.19 31.87 16.18
CA THR A 239 -17.36 31.59 17.04
C THR A 239 -18.18 32.86 17.35
N GLY A 240 -19.02 33.28 16.40
CA GLY A 240 -19.90 34.45 16.49
C GLY A 240 -19.47 35.67 15.65
N GLY A 241 -18.52 35.52 14.72
CA GLY A 241 -18.13 36.56 13.76
C GLY A 241 -18.90 36.47 12.43
N SER A 242 -18.79 37.51 11.59
CA SER A 242 -19.12 37.38 10.17
C SER A 242 -17.91 36.87 9.39
N HIS A 243 -18.12 35.91 8.50
CA HIS A 243 -17.07 35.21 7.76
C HIS A 243 -17.50 34.95 6.30
N PRO A 244 -16.58 34.60 5.39
CA PRO A 244 -16.92 34.09 4.06
C PRO A 244 -17.74 32.80 4.17
N ALA A 245 -18.72 32.61 3.29
CA ALA A 245 -19.49 31.37 3.18
C ALA A 245 -18.64 30.27 2.48
N PRO A 246 -18.30 29.16 3.15
CA PRO A 246 -17.57 28.04 2.56
C PRO A 246 -18.33 27.39 1.40
N VAL A 247 -17.61 26.85 0.41
CA VAL A 247 -18.22 26.13 -0.71
C VAL A 247 -18.22 24.62 -0.44
N ALA A 248 -19.36 24.09 0.01
CA ALA A 248 -19.52 22.70 0.42
C ALA A 248 -19.43 21.69 -0.73
N VAL A 249 -20.09 22.00 -1.85
CA VAL A 249 -20.17 21.13 -3.04
C VAL A 249 -20.08 21.96 -4.31
N VAL A 250 -19.42 21.45 -5.34
CA VAL A 250 -19.48 21.93 -6.72
C VAL A 250 -19.88 20.76 -7.62
N VAL A 251 -20.85 20.94 -8.51
CA VAL A 251 -21.37 19.84 -9.34
C VAL A 251 -21.81 20.33 -10.72
N PHE A 252 -21.31 19.68 -11.78
CA PHE A 252 -21.79 19.89 -13.14
C PHE A 252 -23.12 19.18 -13.37
N ASP A 253 -23.99 19.78 -14.18
CA ASP A 253 -25.23 19.14 -14.60
C ASP A 253 -24.91 18.02 -15.62
N PRO A 254 -25.25 16.74 -15.33
CA PRO A 254 -24.86 15.61 -16.17
C PRO A 254 -25.66 15.54 -17.49
N VAL A 255 -26.74 16.31 -17.61
CA VAL A 255 -27.55 16.42 -18.84
C VAL A 255 -27.21 17.71 -19.60
N ILE A 256 -26.97 18.80 -18.87
CA ILE A 256 -26.73 20.14 -19.42
C ILE A 256 -25.30 20.57 -19.06
N SER A 257 -24.27 19.94 -19.62
CA SER A 257 -22.85 20.15 -19.25
C SER A 257 -22.29 21.58 -19.36
N THR A 258 -23.04 22.55 -19.91
CA THR A 258 -22.72 23.98 -19.78
C THR A 258 -23.12 24.57 -18.42
N THR A 259 -23.86 23.84 -17.61
CA THR A 259 -24.41 24.23 -16.31
C THR A 259 -23.57 23.62 -15.19
N VAL A 260 -23.22 24.45 -14.21
CA VAL A 260 -22.56 24.01 -12.98
C VAL A 260 -23.21 24.74 -11.80
N TYR A 261 -23.42 24.00 -10.72
CA TYR A 261 -23.94 24.51 -9.46
C TYR A 261 -22.83 24.49 -8.41
N ALA A 262 -22.97 25.34 -7.40
CA ALA A 262 -22.19 25.23 -6.17
C ALA A 262 -23.08 25.51 -4.95
N ALA A 263 -22.87 24.75 -3.88
CA ALA A 263 -23.53 24.90 -2.60
C ALA A 263 -22.63 25.69 -1.64
N LEU A 264 -23.18 26.71 -0.96
CA LEU A 264 -22.43 27.53 -0.01
C LEU A 264 -23.06 27.53 1.38
N ASP A 265 -22.25 27.26 2.38
CA ASP A 265 -22.66 27.11 3.78
C ASP A 265 -22.99 28.48 4.38
N GLY A 266 -24.24 28.68 4.77
CA GLY A 266 -24.77 29.95 5.26
C GLY A 266 -25.19 30.94 4.14
N PHE A 267 -25.22 30.52 2.88
CA PHE A 267 -25.67 31.35 1.75
C PHE A 267 -26.65 30.65 0.81
N GLY A 268 -26.45 29.35 0.52
CA GLY A 268 -27.30 28.56 -0.37
C GLY A 268 -26.65 28.22 -1.70
N VAL A 269 -27.46 27.80 -2.68
CA VAL A 269 -26.97 27.39 -4.00
C VAL A 269 -26.73 28.59 -4.92
N VAL A 270 -25.66 28.55 -5.69
CA VAL A 270 -25.40 29.40 -6.87
C VAL A 270 -25.32 28.55 -8.13
N LYS A 271 -25.62 29.16 -9.28
CA LYS A 271 -25.65 28.51 -10.60
C LYS A 271 -24.89 29.34 -11.63
N SER A 272 -24.09 28.68 -12.45
CA SER A 272 -23.61 29.17 -13.74
C SER A 272 -24.23 28.35 -14.87
N THR A 273 -24.59 29.00 -15.97
CA THR A 273 -25.03 28.35 -17.23
C THR A 273 -23.98 28.44 -18.34
N ALA A 274 -22.74 28.83 -17.98
CA ALA A 274 -21.61 29.01 -18.89
C ALA A 274 -20.31 28.42 -18.31
N ARG A 275 -20.34 27.13 -17.95
CA ARG A 275 -19.20 26.31 -17.51
C ARG A 275 -18.37 26.94 -16.37
N GLY A 276 -19.02 27.67 -15.47
CA GLY A 276 -18.39 28.30 -14.31
C GLY A 276 -17.56 29.55 -14.61
N VAL A 277 -17.62 30.11 -15.83
CA VAL A 277 -16.83 31.31 -16.21
C VAL A 277 -17.17 32.53 -15.35
N ALA A 278 -16.17 33.37 -15.06
CA ALA A 278 -16.33 34.58 -14.24
C ALA A 278 -17.51 35.45 -14.69
N GLY A 279 -18.31 35.93 -13.73
CA GLY A 279 -19.49 36.76 -13.99
C GLY A 279 -20.75 36.02 -14.51
N SER A 280 -20.66 34.71 -14.81
CA SER A 280 -21.83 33.91 -15.20
C SER A 280 -22.62 33.34 -14.02
N TRP A 281 -22.04 33.38 -12.82
CA TRP A 281 -22.64 32.86 -11.58
C TRP A 281 -23.75 33.78 -11.06
N GLN A 282 -24.89 33.19 -10.67
CA GLN A 282 -26.05 33.88 -10.09
C GLN A 282 -26.59 33.10 -8.87
N PRO A 283 -27.16 33.77 -7.85
CA PRO A 283 -27.85 33.10 -6.74
C PRO A 283 -29.06 32.28 -7.22
N ALA A 284 -29.16 31.06 -6.70
CA ALA A 284 -30.20 30.08 -7.00
C ALA A 284 -30.88 29.66 -5.69
N THR A 285 -31.34 30.63 -4.89
CA THR A 285 -31.68 30.44 -3.46
C THR A 285 -33.16 30.65 -3.13
N THR A 286 -34.01 30.98 -4.10
CA THR A 286 -35.43 31.31 -3.86
C THR A 286 -36.19 30.13 -3.24
N GLY A 287 -36.68 30.28 -2.01
CA GLY A 287 -37.44 29.25 -1.29
C GLY A 287 -36.62 28.39 -0.31
N LEU A 288 -35.28 28.52 -0.32
CA LEU A 288 -34.43 28.06 0.78
C LEU A 288 -34.67 28.93 2.04
N PRO A 289 -34.36 28.44 3.25
CA PRO A 289 -34.43 29.26 4.47
C PRO A 289 -33.36 30.36 4.47
N GLY A 290 -33.51 31.35 5.35
CA GLY A 290 -32.53 32.45 5.46
C GLY A 290 -31.19 31.97 6.04
N ALA A 291 -30.08 32.39 5.41
CA ALA A 291 -28.71 31.94 5.72
C ALA A 291 -28.57 30.40 5.77
N PRO A 292 -28.93 29.68 4.69
CA PRO A 292 -29.05 28.22 4.69
C PRO A 292 -27.67 27.55 4.71
N THR A 293 -27.44 26.67 5.69
CA THR A 293 -26.24 25.82 5.79
C THR A 293 -26.37 24.60 4.89
N VAL A 294 -25.95 24.73 3.63
CA VAL A 294 -26.04 23.65 2.64
C VAL A 294 -24.84 22.73 2.76
N LYS A 295 -25.11 21.44 2.97
CA LYS A 295 -24.10 20.38 3.14
C LYS A 295 -23.92 19.52 1.91
N ASP A 296 -24.97 19.32 1.11
CA ASP A 296 -24.93 18.51 -0.12
C ASP A 296 -25.92 19.02 -1.18
N LEU A 297 -25.67 18.72 -2.46
CA LEU A 297 -26.43 19.13 -3.63
C LEU A 297 -26.40 18.06 -4.74
N ALA A 298 -27.48 17.29 -4.85
CA ALA A 298 -27.67 16.25 -5.86
C ALA A 298 -28.32 16.79 -7.15
N VAL A 299 -27.72 16.50 -8.31
CA VAL A 299 -28.30 16.77 -9.63
C VAL A 299 -28.91 15.50 -10.24
N GLY A 300 -30.20 15.57 -10.57
CA GLY A 300 -30.95 14.51 -11.23
C GLY A 300 -31.33 14.86 -12.67
N SER A 301 -32.18 14.03 -13.27
CA SER A 301 -32.74 14.29 -14.60
C SER A 301 -33.77 15.43 -14.58
N GLU A 302 -34.16 15.91 -15.76
CA GLU A 302 -35.32 16.82 -15.97
C GLU A 302 -35.26 18.18 -15.24
N ASN A 303 -34.06 18.66 -14.88
CA ASN A 303 -33.81 19.85 -14.05
C ASN A 303 -34.21 19.70 -12.57
N VAL A 304 -34.35 18.46 -12.08
CA VAL A 304 -34.66 18.19 -10.67
C VAL A 304 -33.38 18.16 -9.84
N LEU A 305 -33.40 18.89 -8.72
CA LEU A 305 -32.30 18.99 -7.76
C LEU A 305 -32.81 18.67 -6.37
N TYR A 306 -31.95 18.08 -5.54
CA TYR A 306 -32.14 17.97 -4.09
C TYR A 306 -30.94 18.57 -3.38
N THR A 307 -31.16 19.20 -2.22
CA THR A 307 -30.08 19.78 -1.44
C THR A 307 -30.31 19.59 0.06
N ALA A 308 -29.28 19.14 0.77
CA ALA A 308 -29.30 18.94 2.21
C ALA A 308 -28.93 20.24 2.91
N VAL A 309 -29.84 20.79 3.71
CA VAL A 309 -29.72 22.08 4.39
C VAL A 309 -29.54 21.89 5.91
N GLY A 310 -28.74 20.89 6.28
CA GLY A 310 -28.44 20.54 7.66
C GLY A 310 -29.72 20.32 8.50
N PRO A 311 -29.89 21.02 9.65
CA PRO A 311 -31.08 20.90 10.49
C PRO A 311 -32.41 21.32 9.83
N ALA A 312 -32.38 22.04 8.70
CA ALA A 312 -33.59 22.38 7.95
C ALA A 312 -34.06 21.24 7.02
N GLY A 313 -33.30 20.15 6.91
CA GLY A 313 -33.61 18.97 6.10
C GLY A 313 -33.33 19.15 4.61
N VAL A 314 -34.02 18.36 3.77
CA VAL A 314 -33.88 18.38 2.31
C VAL A 314 -34.83 19.37 1.67
N TYR A 315 -34.32 20.12 0.70
CA TYR A 315 -35.10 20.96 -0.21
C TYR A 315 -35.00 20.42 -1.63
N LYS A 316 -36.12 20.44 -2.37
CA LYS A 316 -36.21 20.01 -3.77
C LYS A 316 -36.47 21.22 -4.68
N SER A 317 -35.85 21.22 -5.86
CA SER A 317 -36.21 22.08 -6.98
C SER A 317 -36.59 21.21 -8.18
N THR A 318 -37.49 21.71 -9.04
CA THR A 318 -37.90 21.07 -10.31
C THR A 318 -37.76 22.02 -11.50
N ASP A 319 -37.02 23.12 -11.33
CA ASP A 319 -36.78 24.14 -12.34
C ASP A 319 -35.29 24.56 -12.38
N GLY A 320 -34.41 23.62 -12.05
CA GLY A 320 -32.95 23.80 -12.07
C GLY A 320 -32.45 24.81 -11.05
N GLY A 321 -33.02 24.81 -9.84
CA GLY A 321 -32.63 25.67 -8.72
C GLY A 321 -33.23 27.08 -8.76
N SER A 322 -34.21 27.34 -9.64
CA SER A 322 -34.84 28.67 -9.74
C SER A 322 -35.80 28.93 -8.57
N HIS A 323 -36.50 27.88 -8.13
CA HIS A 323 -37.28 27.81 -6.89
C HIS A 323 -37.05 26.48 -6.16
N TRP A 324 -37.08 26.55 -4.83
CA TRP A 324 -36.94 25.42 -3.92
C TRP A 324 -38.15 25.30 -2.99
N GLN A 325 -38.46 24.08 -2.58
CA GLN A 325 -39.49 23.77 -1.58
C GLN A 325 -38.99 22.69 -0.59
N PRO A 326 -39.41 22.72 0.68
CA PRO A 326 -39.07 21.67 1.64
C PRO A 326 -39.61 20.31 1.18
N ALA A 327 -38.78 19.28 1.28
CA ALA A 327 -39.06 17.90 0.87
C ALA A 327 -38.79 16.94 2.04
N ASN A 328 -39.34 17.27 3.21
CA ASN A 328 -39.01 16.64 4.51
C ASN A 328 -40.05 15.60 4.99
N GLY A 329 -40.89 15.05 4.10
CA GLY A 329 -42.05 14.26 4.49
C GLY A 329 -41.71 13.02 5.32
N GLY A 330 -42.10 12.99 6.60
CA GLY A 330 -41.89 11.84 7.49
C GLY A 330 -40.50 11.72 8.12
N LEU A 331 -39.55 12.63 7.82
CA LEU A 331 -38.24 12.64 8.47
C LEU A 331 -38.35 13.06 9.96
N PRO A 332 -37.58 12.44 10.88
CA PRO A 332 -37.65 12.70 12.32
C PRO A 332 -36.86 13.96 12.75
N LEU A 333 -36.91 15.04 11.96
CA LEU A 333 -36.11 16.25 12.21
C LEU A 333 -36.62 17.05 13.42
N ALA A 334 -35.69 17.56 14.22
CA ALA A 334 -35.99 18.45 15.33
C ALA A 334 -36.36 19.88 14.88
N GLY A 335 -36.72 20.73 15.84
CA GLY A 335 -36.93 22.16 15.61
C GLY A 335 -35.62 22.91 15.38
N PRO A 336 -35.67 24.25 15.16
CA PRO A 336 -34.47 25.05 14.94
C PRO A 336 -33.57 25.15 16.20
N LEU A 337 -32.62 24.22 16.28
CA LEU A 337 -31.42 24.13 17.11
C LEU A 337 -31.49 24.66 18.56
N THR A 338 -31.41 23.73 19.51
CA THR A 338 -30.63 23.96 20.73
C THR A 338 -29.24 23.36 20.56
N ALA A 339 -28.18 24.13 20.83
CA ALA A 339 -26.82 23.73 20.50
C ALA A 339 -26.33 22.50 21.30
N GLY A 340 -26.12 21.38 20.60
CA GLY A 340 -25.53 20.15 21.11
C GLY A 340 -25.54 19.05 20.05
N TYR A 341 -24.65 18.05 20.18
CA TYR A 341 -24.67 16.84 19.36
C TYR A 341 -25.85 15.95 19.80
N GLY A 342 -27.04 16.16 19.22
CA GLY A 342 -28.25 15.40 19.59
C GLY A 342 -29.53 15.69 18.78
N ASP A 343 -29.65 16.86 18.14
CA ASP A 343 -30.75 17.10 17.18
C ASP A 343 -30.37 16.49 15.80
N PRO A 344 -31.19 15.58 15.22
CA PRO A 344 -30.87 14.92 13.94
C PRO A 344 -30.93 15.89 12.75
N TRP A 345 -29.93 15.82 11.87
CA TRP A 345 -29.82 16.64 10.66
C TRP A 345 -29.42 15.81 9.43
N VAL A 346 -29.71 16.33 8.23
CA VAL A 346 -29.37 15.66 6.96
C VAL A 346 -27.98 16.07 6.50
N SER A 347 -27.08 15.09 6.36
CA SER A 347 -25.69 15.32 5.89
C SER A 347 -25.60 15.30 4.37
N SER A 348 -26.10 14.24 3.73
CA SER A 348 -26.00 14.01 2.29
C SER A 348 -27.34 13.58 1.67
N VAL A 349 -27.47 13.79 0.35
CA VAL A 349 -28.61 13.37 -0.47
C VAL A 349 -28.12 12.94 -1.85
N ALA A 350 -28.60 11.80 -2.35
CA ALA A 350 -28.29 11.29 -3.69
C ALA A 350 -29.57 10.98 -4.48
N VAL A 351 -29.64 11.44 -5.73
CA VAL A 351 -30.82 11.30 -6.60
C VAL A 351 -30.58 10.29 -7.72
N HIS A 352 -31.58 9.43 -7.98
CA HIS A 352 -31.52 8.39 -9.00
C HIS A 352 -31.33 9.00 -10.40
N PRO A 353 -30.43 8.46 -11.25
CA PRO A 353 -30.01 9.14 -12.48
C PRO A 353 -31.12 9.27 -13.53
N THR A 354 -32.17 8.45 -13.45
CA THR A 354 -33.29 8.40 -14.41
C THR A 354 -34.67 8.46 -13.76
N GLU A 355 -34.77 8.63 -12.45
CA GLU A 355 -36.05 8.71 -11.72
C GLU A 355 -36.00 9.90 -10.76
N PRO A 356 -36.41 11.11 -11.18
CA PRO A 356 -36.16 12.33 -10.41
C PRO A 356 -36.98 12.43 -9.11
N ASP A 357 -37.95 11.55 -8.89
CA ASP A 357 -38.70 11.40 -7.64
C ASP A 357 -38.13 10.32 -6.70
N THR A 358 -37.14 9.55 -7.15
CA THR A 358 -36.40 8.55 -6.37
C THR A 358 -35.09 9.14 -5.87
N ALA A 359 -34.91 9.21 -4.54
CA ALA A 359 -33.68 9.72 -3.91
C ALA A 359 -33.41 9.04 -2.55
N TYR A 360 -32.17 9.12 -2.11
CA TYR A 360 -31.65 8.62 -0.85
C TYR A 360 -31.04 9.78 -0.03
N LEU A 361 -31.02 9.68 1.29
CA LEU A 361 -30.31 10.62 2.17
C LEU A 361 -29.71 9.92 3.40
N THR A 362 -28.76 10.57 4.05
CA THR A 362 -28.22 10.20 5.36
C THR A 362 -28.70 11.14 6.47
N LEU A 363 -28.91 10.60 7.68
CA LEU A 363 -29.05 11.39 8.89
C LEU A 363 -27.80 11.28 9.77
N VAL A 364 -27.46 12.37 10.46
CA VAL A 364 -26.41 12.42 11.49
C VAL A 364 -27.08 12.30 12.86
N THR A 365 -27.13 11.08 13.39
CA THR A 365 -27.84 10.73 14.64
C THR A 365 -27.46 9.32 15.10
N TYR A 366 -27.59 9.03 16.39
CA TYR A 366 -27.49 7.67 16.94
C TYR A 366 -28.88 7.05 17.25
N ASP A 367 -29.97 7.81 17.07
CA ASP A 367 -31.32 7.45 17.50
C ASP A 367 -32.21 6.86 16.39
N PHE A 368 -31.81 7.02 15.11
CA PHE A 368 -32.60 6.64 13.94
C PHE A 368 -31.74 5.95 12.88
N PRO A 369 -32.30 5.05 12.04
CA PRO A 369 -31.55 4.39 10.97
C PRO A 369 -30.83 5.37 10.05
N SER A 370 -29.62 4.99 9.63
CA SER A 370 -28.67 5.83 8.92
C SER A 370 -29.17 6.39 7.59
N VAL A 371 -29.76 5.54 6.75
CA VAL A 371 -30.15 5.86 5.37
C VAL A 371 -31.67 5.87 5.23
N TRP A 372 -32.18 6.81 4.43
CA TRP A 372 -33.60 6.97 4.12
C TRP A 372 -33.81 7.09 2.61
N LYS A 373 -34.95 6.62 2.09
CA LYS A 373 -35.31 6.65 0.67
C LYS A 373 -36.68 7.28 0.46
N THR A 374 -36.81 8.07 -0.59
CA THR A 374 -38.08 8.51 -1.17
C THR A 374 -38.25 7.93 -2.58
N THR A 375 -39.49 7.76 -3.01
CA THR A 375 -39.89 7.46 -4.40
C THR A 375 -41.07 8.33 -4.84
N ASP A 376 -41.32 9.43 -4.11
CA ASP A 376 -42.43 10.38 -4.36
C ASP A 376 -41.97 11.85 -4.33
N GLY A 377 -40.65 12.06 -4.42
CA GLY A 377 -40.04 13.39 -4.44
C GLY A 377 -39.85 14.04 -3.07
N GLY A 378 -39.83 13.25 -1.99
CA GLY A 378 -39.68 13.70 -0.61
C GLY A 378 -41.00 14.16 0.04
N ALA A 379 -42.13 13.77 -0.53
CA ALA A 379 -43.44 13.88 0.13
C ALA A 379 -43.60 12.80 1.23
N THR A 380 -42.90 11.67 1.09
CA THR A 380 -42.58 10.70 2.14
C THR A 380 -41.15 10.17 1.98
N TRP A 381 -40.48 9.97 3.12
CA TRP A 381 -39.22 9.26 3.27
C TRP A 381 -39.41 8.04 4.17
N VAL A 382 -38.73 6.96 3.85
CA VAL A 382 -38.78 5.68 4.56
C VAL A 382 -37.35 5.25 4.91
N ALA A 383 -37.10 4.91 6.18
CA ALA A 383 -35.83 4.36 6.64
C ALA A 383 -35.45 3.08 5.86
N LYS A 384 -34.15 2.84 5.66
CA LYS A 384 -33.63 1.81 4.75
C LYS A 384 -32.55 0.93 5.37
N GLY A 385 -32.94 -0.32 5.62
CA GLY A 385 -32.07 -1.44 5.95
C GLY A 385 -31.53 -1.47 7.38
N ASP A 386 -31.18 -2.67 7.81
CA ASP A 386 -30.32 -2.92 8.97
C ASP A 386 -28.88 -3.17 8.47
N VAL A 387 -27.87 -2.82 9.27
CA VAL A 387 -26.46 -3.06 8.93
C VAL A 387 -26.03 -4.44 9.42
N THR A 388 -25.59 -5.28 8.50
CA THR A 388 -24.97 -6.58 8.81
C THR A 388 -23.50 -6.36 9.15
N TYR A 389 -23.23 -6.29 10.44
CA TYR A 389 -21.90 -6.15 11.03
C TYR A 389 -21.17 -7.50 11.12
N ASP A 390 -19.87 -7.54 10.79
CA ASP A 390 -19.03 -8.74 10.87
C ASP A 390 -17.92 -8.60 11.92
N ALA A 391 -18.18 -9.15 13.11
CA ALA A 391 -17.23 -9.14 14.23
C ALA A 391 -15.90 -9.88 13.98
N ALA A 392 -15.76 -10.63 12.88
CA ALA A 392 -14.46 -11.20 12.49
C ALA A 392 -13.58 -10.19 11.74
N ASN A 393 -14.19 -9.23 11.03
CA ASN A 393 -13.52 -8.24 10.18
C ASN A 393 -13.62 -6.79 10.70
N ASP A 394 -14.44 -6.54 11.73
CA ASP A 394 -14.35 -5.35 12.59
C ASP A 394 -14.58 -5.71 14.07
N PRO A 395 -13.58 -6.22 14.80
CA PRO A 395 -13.72 -6.48 16.23
C PRO A 395 -13.96 -5.23 17.09
N THR A 396 -13.82 -3.99 16.57
CA THR A 396 -13.94 -2.77 17.41
C THR A 396 -15.38 -2.39 17.73
N ARG A 397 -16.33 -2.73 16.84
CA ARG A 397 -17.76 -2.45 16.99
C ARG A 397 -18.53 -3.59 17.67
N ASP A 398 -17.86 -4.51 18.39
CA ASP A 398 -18.51 -5.70 18.96
C ASP A 398 -19.62 -5.37 19.99
N TRP A 399 -19.54 -4.19 20.60
CA TRP A 399 -20.52 -3.59 21.51
C TRP A 399 -21.63 -2.77 20.80
N ALA A 400 -21.49 -2.47 19.50
CA ALA A 400 -22.36 -1.54 18.79
C ALA A 400 -23.64 -2.23 18.30
N THR A 401 -24.79 -1.86 18.87
CA THR A 401 -26.09 -2.49 18.57
C THR A 401 -27.13 -1.50 18.03
N GLY A 402 -26.70 -0.42 17.37
CA GLY A 402 -27.59 0.64 16.88
C GLY A 402 -26.96 1.50 15.78
N PRO A 403 -27.70 2.51 15.28
CA PRO A 403 -27.25 3.42 14.22
C PRO A 403 -26.04 4.26 14.62
N THR A 404 -25.35 4.77 13.61
CA THR A 404 -24.20 5.67 13.71
C THR A 404 -24.49 7.00 13.05
N ALA A 405 -23.67 8.01 13.33
CA ALA A 405 -23.67 9.26 12.57
C ALA A 405 -22.93 9.07 11.22
N ASN A 406 -23.59 9.42 10.12
CA ASN A 406 -23.20 9.06 8.74
C ASN A 406 -23.05 10.31 7.86
N TRP A 407 -22.16 10.26 6.88
CA TRP A 407 -21.71 11.47 6.18
C TRP A 407 -22.23 11.60 4.76
N GLN A 408 -21.96 10.61 3.92
CA GLN A 408 -22.34 10.59 2.51
C GLN A 408 -23.14 9.32 2.20
N VAL A 409 -24.16 9.43 1.34
CA VAL A 409 -24.72 8.28 0.62
C VAL A 409 -24.46 8.45 -0.86
N THR A 410 -23.75 7.50 -1.46
CA THR A 410 -23.44 7.49 -2.89
C THR A 410 -24.14 6.32 -3.56
N LEU A 411 -24.69 6.54 -4.75
CA LEU A 411 -25.24 5.48 -5.59
C LEU A 411 -24.40 5.28 -6.85
N ASP A 412 -24.21 4.02 -7.23
CA ASP A 412 -23.62 3.66 -8.50
C ASP A 412 -24.58 4.09 -9.63
N ARG A 413 -24.17 5.05 -10.46
CA ARG A 413 -25.05 5.60 -11.51
C ARG A 413 -25.22 4.63 -12.70
N ALA A 414 -24.42 3.57 -12.79
CA ALA A 414 -24.59 2.49 -13.76
C ALA A 414 -25.45 1.32 -13.20
N ASN A 415 -25.41 1.10 -11.89
CA ASN A 415 -26.30 0.18 -11.16
C ASN A 415 -26.95 0.86 -9.94
N PRO A 416 -28.05 1.62 -10.08
CA PRO A 416 -28.61 2.41 -8.97
C PRO A 416 -29.26 1.64 -7.81
N ASN A 417 -29.23 0.30 -7.83
CA ASN A 417 -29.49 -0.53 -6.65
C ASN A 417 -28.25 -0.72 -5.78
N ARG A 418 -27.05 -0.53 -6.34
CA ARG A 418 -25.81 -0.47 -5.58
C ARG A 418 -25.64 0.90 -4.94
N LEU A 419 -25.55 0.89 -3.62
CA LEU A 419 -25.39 2.06 -2.77
C LEU A 419 -24.20 1.84 -1.84
N PHE A 420 -23.55 2.93 -1.47
CA PHE A 420 -22.59 2.99 -0.38
C PHE A 420 -22.99 4.09 0.59
N PHE A 421 -22.69 3.91 1.87
CA PHE A 421 -22.51 5.04 2.79
C PHE A 421 -21.21 4.90 3.57
N ALA A 422 -20.88 5.95 4.32
CA ALA A 422 -19.73 6.01 5.20
C ALA A 422 -20.13 6.65 6.53
N ASP A 423 -19.55 6.14 7.63
CA ASP A 423 -19.76 6.61 8.99
C ASP A 423 -18.44 6.81 9.75
N TYR A 424 -18.54 7.15 11.03
CA TYR A 424 -17.40 7.32 11.95
C TYR A 424 -16.45 6.11 12.07
N TRP A 425 -16.82 4.93 11.58
CA TRP A 425 -16.09 3.68 11.81
C TRP A 425 -15.84 2.85 10.55
N SER A 426 -16.63 3.04 9.48
CA SER A 426 -16.77 2.02 8.44
C SER A 426 -17.39 2.52 7.13
N ILE A 427 -17.24 1.70 6.09
CA ILE A 427 -17.82 1.87 4.75
C ILE A 427 -18.79 0.71 4.53
N GLN A 428 -20.06 0.99 4.21
CA GLN A 428 -21.10 -0.04 4.07
C GLN A 428 -21.64 -0.07 2.65
N ARG A 429 -21.87 -1.28 2.10
CA ARG A 429 -22.48 -1.48 0.79
C ARG A 429 -23.87 -2.10 0.89
N SER A 430 -24.77 -1.67 0.01
CA SER A 430 -25.99 -2.39 -0.37
C SER A 430 -25.96 -2.64 -1.87
N ASP A 431 -26.48 -3.78 -2.33
CA ASP A 431 -26.63 -4.12 -3.76
C ASP A 431 -28.11 -4.24 -4.18
N ASP A 432 -29.06 -3.97 -3.27
CA ASP A 432 -30.51 -4.18 -3.46
C ASP A 432 -31.38 -2.92 -3.30
N GLY A 433 -30.76 -1.73 -3.31
CA GLY A 433 -31.44 -0.46 -3.20
C GLY A 433 -31.71 -0.02 -1.76
N GLY A 434 -30.89 -0.50 -0.82
CA GLY A 434 -30.89 -0.12 0.60
C GLY A 434 -31.80 -0.97 1.49
N GLU A 435 -32.19 -2.18 1.08
CA GLU A 435 -32.99 -3.07 1.93
C GLU A 435 -32.10 -3.87 2.88
N HIS A 436 -30.88 -4.25 2.45
CA HIS A 436 -29.84 -4.82 3.32
C HIS A 436 -28.50 -4.11 3.09
N TRP A 437 -27.75 -3.90 4.18
CA TRP A 437 -26.38 -3.39 4.15
C TRP A 437 -25.40 -4.41 4.72
N VAL A 438 -24.19 -4.43 4.19
CA VAL A 438 -23.04 -5.19 4.70
C VAL A 438 -21.87 -4.25 4.95
N ASP A 439 -21.10 -4.52 6.01
CA ASP A 439 -19.85 -3.81 6.26
C ASP A 439 -18.76 -4.24 5.27
N THR A 440 -17.95 -3.29 4.80
CA THR A 440 -17.03 -3.43 3.67
C THR A 440 -15.73 -2.64 3.90
N ILE A 441 -14.99 -3.00 4.95
CA ILE A 441 -13.76 -2.28 5.37
C ILE A 441 -12.45 -3.07 5.24
N ALA A 442 -12.48 -4.29 4.69
CA ALA A 442 -11.30 -5.16 4.65
C ALA A 442 -10.11 -4.48 3.93
N GLY A 443 -9.03 -4.20 4.66
CA GLY A 443 -7.84 -3.50 4.16
C GLY A 443 -7.91 -1.96 4.20
N ALA A 444 -9.05 -1.36 4.54
CA ALA A 444 -9.22 0.10 4.70
C ALA A 444 -8.72 0.58 6.08
N GLN A 445 -7.42 0.40 6.36
CA GLN A 445 -6.83 0.70 7.68
C GLN A 445 -6.98 2.19 8.06
N ASN A 446 -7.78 2.50 9.09
CA ASN A 446 -8.14 3.89 9.47
C ASN A 446 -7.98 4.17 10.99
N THR A 447 -7.25 3.34 11.75
CA THR A 447 -7.07 3.52 13.22
C THR A 447 -5.75 4.18 13.60
N CYS A 448 -5.79 5.06 14.62
CA CYS A 448 -4.59 5.71 15.15
C CYS A 448 -3.96 4.88 16.27
N VAL A 449 -2.94 4.08 15.92
CA VAL A 449 -2.22 3.20 16.85
C VAL A 449 -1.28 4.01 17.74
N THR A 450 -1.22 3.70 19.02
CA THR A 450 -0.42 4.42 20.04
C THR A 450 0.68 3.58 20.67
N ASP A 451 0.49 2.25 20.78
CA ASP A 451 1.49 1.32 21.33
C ASP A 451 1.29 -0.09 20.74
N LEU A 452 2.37 -0.88 20.72
CA LEU A 452 2.41 -2.28 20.31
C LEU A 452 3.32 -3.07 21.27
N VAL A 453 2.75 -4.07 21.96
CA VAL A 453 3.51 -4.95 22.85
C VAL A 453 3.26 -6.41 22.53
N VAL A 454 4.34 -7.18 22.42
CA VAL A 454 4.32 -8.61 22.11
C VAL A 454 4.59 -9.43 23.37
N ASP A 455 3.70 -10.36 23.69
CA ASP A 455 3.81 -11.29 24.82
C ASP A 455 4.25 -12.67 24.34
N THR A 456 5.48 -13.02 24.70
CA THR A 456 6.20 -14.22 24.24
C THR A 456 6.05 -15.42 25.19
N ASP A 457 5.44 -15.25 26.37
CA ASP A 457 5.13 -16.34 27.31
C ASP A 457 3.69 -16.83 27.11
N HIS A 458 3.56 -17.62 26.05
CA HIS A 458 2.38 -18.35 25.60
C HIS A 458 2.66 -19.88 25.55
N PRO A 459 1.63 -20.74 25.41
CA PRO A 459 1.84 -22.18 25.22
C PRO A 459 2.74 -22.51 24.02
N ALA A 460 3.66 -23.46 24.19
CA ALA A 460 4.59 -23.86 23.14
C ALA A 460 3.86 -24.35 21.86
N GLY A 461 4.25 -23.79 20.71
CA GLY A 461 3.62 -24.07 19.41
C GLY A 461 2.44 -23.16 19.06
N GLN A 462 2.03 -22.26 19.95
CA GLN A 462 1.25 -21.07 19.59
C GLN A 462 2.20 -19.95 19.11
N PRO A 463 1.71 -18.90 18.42
CA PRO A 463 2.50 -17.70 18.13
C PRO A 463 2.53 -16.74 19.33
N ASP A 464 3.35 -15.71 19.24
CA ASP A 464 3.31 -14.60 20.20
C ASP A 464 1.93 -13.93 20.22
N THR A 465 1.54 -13.38 21.37
CA THR A 465 0.30 -12.57 21.50
C THR A 465 0.61 -11.10 21.37
N VAL A 466 0.10 -10.44 20.32
CA VAL A 466 0.28 -9.00 20.10
C VAL A 466 -0.85 -8.23 20.78
N TYR A 467 -0.53 -7.14 21.48
CA TYR A 467 -1.47 -6.17 22.00
C TYR A 467 -1.25 -4.82 21.31
N ALA A 468 -2.34 -4.11 21.00
CA ALA A 468 -2.31 -2.82 20.33
C ALA A 468 -3.28 -1.84 21.01
N THR A 469 -2.79 -0.67 21.43
CA THR A 469 -3.65 0.44 21.87
C THR A 469 -3.87 1.43 20.74
N HIS A 470 -5.03 2.09 20.76
CA HIS A 470 -5.43 3.06 19.76
C HIS A 470 -6.12 4.26 20.43
N MET A 471 -6.14 5.38 19.71
CA MET A 471 -7.26 6.31 19.85
C MET A 471 -8.56 5.60 19.44
N ASP A 472 -9.62 5.81 20.22
CA ASP A 472 -11.03 5.53 19.92
C ASP A 472 -11.42 4.05 19.86
N ALA A 473 -10.73 3.24 19.04
CA ALA A 473 -10.85 1.78 18.98
C ALA A 473 -10.32 1.05 20.23
N GLY A 474 -9.58 1.76 21.09
CA GLY A 474 -9.13 1.27 22.40
C GLY A 474 -8.06 0.18 22.35
N LEU A 475 -8.14 -0.80 23.26
CA LEU A 475 -7.19 -1.90 23.37
C LEU A 475 -7.70 -3.14 22.64
N LEU A 476 -6.91 -3.65 21.70
CA LEU A 476 -7.13 -4.93 21.00
C LEU A 476 -5.97 -5.90 21.24
N LYS A 477 -6.21 -7.19 20.95
CA LYS A 477 -5.19 -8.25 20.94
C LYS A 477 -5.32 -9.18 19.74
N SER A 478 -4.23 -9.75 19.28
CA SER A 478 -4.17 -10.85 18.31
C SER A 478 -3.39 -12.03 18.90
N THR A 479 -3.82 -13.26 18.56
CA THR A 479 -3.17 -14.52 18.96
C THR A 479 -2.78 -15.38 17.75
N ASP A 480 -2.66 -14.77 16.57
CA ASP A 480 -2.42 -15.42 15.29
C ASP A 480 -1.55 -14.59 14.33
N ARG A 481 -0.61 -13.82 14.91
CA ARG A 481 0.31 -12.88 14.20
C ARG A 481 -0.40 -11.75 13.46
N GLY A 482 -1.45 -11.19 14.04
CA GLY A 482 -2.25 -10.14 13.41
C GLY A 482 -2.96 -10.64 12.14
N THR A 483 -3.53 -11.85 12.18
CA THR A 483 -4.43 -12.35 11.12
C THR A 483 -5.89 -12.08 11.49
N SER A 484 -6.24 -12.19 12.77
CA SER A 484 -7.46 -11.66 13.36
C SER A 484 -7.17 -10.94 14.68
N TRP A 485 -8.07 -10.05 15.06
CA TRP A 485 -8.00 -9.30 16.32
C TRP A 485 -9.25 -9.53 17.17
N THR A 486 -9.16 -9.21 18.45
CA THR A 486 -10.29 -9.23 19.39
C THR A 486 -10.21 -7.99 20.24
N ALA A 487 -11.32 -7.25 20.35
CA ALA A 487 -11.41 -6.13 21.28
C ALA A 487 -11.26 -6.62 22.72
N VAL A 488 -10.53 -5.82 23.51
CA VAL A 488 -10.26 -6.09 24.92
C VAL A 488 -10.94 -5.02 25.77
N LEU A 489 -10.82 -3.76 25.38
CA LEU A 489 -11.50 -2.61 26.00
C LEU A 489 -11.79 -1.52 24.94
N PRO A 490 -13.07 -1.11 24.75
CA PRO A 490 -14.31 -1.76 25.22
C PRO A 490 -14.46 -3.19 24.65
N ASN A 491 -15.48 -3.93 25.07
CA ASN A 491 -15.82 -5.24 24.48
C ASN A 491 -17.31 -5.62 24.70
N ALA A 492 -17.83 -6.51 23.87
CA ALA A 492 -19.21 -7.00 23.91
C ALA A 492 -19.59 -7.77 25.18
N GLN A 493 -18.62 -8.31 25.91
CA GLN A 493 -18.85 -9.18 27.06
C GLN A 493 -19.17 -8.37 28.32
N THR A 494 -18.61 -7.16 28.43
CA THR A 494 -18.96 -6.16 29.45
C THR A 494 -20.02 -5.16 28.96
N GLY A 495 -20.11 -4.97 27.64
CA GLY A 495 -20.87 -3.87 27.02
C GLY A 495 -20.06 -2.58 26.94
N TYR A 496 -20.62 -1.58 26.25
CA TYR A 496 -20.03 -0.25 26.13
C TYR A 496 -20.14 0.53 27.45
N ASP A 497 -19.04 1.18 27.85
CA ASP A 497 -18.91 1.97 29.07
C ASP A 497 -18.06 3.22 28.77
N GLU A 498 -18.64 4.42 28.91
CA GLU A 498 -17.96 5.71 28.68
C GLU A 498 -16.82 5.98 29.69
N GLY A 499 -16.77 5.25 30.81
CA GLY A 499 -15.65 5.25 31.75
C GLY A 499 -14.48 4.36 31.33
N LEU A 500 -14.64 3.55 30.27
CA LEU A 500 -13.61 2.68 29.71
C LEU A 500 -13.30 3.00 28.25
N ALA A 501 -14.28 3.37 27.43
CA ALA A 501 -14.07 3.84 26.06
C ALA A 501 -13.43 5.25 26.05
N GLY A 502 -12.54 5.50 25.11
CA GLY A 502 -11.69 6.69 25.02
C GLY A 502 -10.39 6.40 24.29
N HIS A 503 -9.45 7.34 24.28
CA HIS A 503 -8.12 7.07 23.75
C HIS A 503 -7.32 6.18 24.72
N TYR A 504 -6.59 5.20 24.20
CA TYR A 504 -5.63 4.37 24.93
C TYR A 504 -4.22 4.70 24.46
N TRP A 505 -3.24 4.70 25.37
CA TRP A 505 -1.91 5.26 25.09
C TRP A 505 -0.77 4.26 25.16
N ASN A 506 -0.72 3.44 26.21
CA ASN A 506 0.28 2.39 26.36
C ASN A 506 -0.30 1.13 27.01
N VAL A 507 0.34 -0.01 26.76
CA VAL A 507 0.01 -1.33 27.33
C VAL A 507 1.26 -1.96 27.94
N ALA A 508 1.13 -2.65 29.07
CA ALA A 508 2.27 -3.32 29.71
C ALA A 508 1.87 -4.65 30.34
N ILE A 509 2.84 -5.57 30.45
CA ILE A 509 2.63 -6.94 30.96
C ILE A 509 3.65 -7.22 32.06
N ALA A 510 3.16 -7.73 33.19
CA ALA A 510 3.97 -8.13 34.34
C ALA A 510 3.66 -9.58 34.73
N ARG A 511 4.65 -10.33 35.21
CA ARG A 511 4.45 -11.73 35.66
C ARG A 511 4.94 -11.88 37.09
N ILE A 512 4.00 -12.01 38.04
CA ILE A 512 4.26 -11.95 39.48
C ILE A 512 3.85 -13.28 40.11
N GLY A 513 4.80 -14.05 40.63
CA GLY A 513 4.53 -15.34 41.29
C GLY A 513 3.87 -16.39 40.38
N GLY A 514 4.06 -16.29 39.06
CA GLY A 514 3.40 -17.13 38.06
C GLY A 514 2.03 -16.63 37.57
N VAL A 515 1.56 -15.48 38.05
CA VAL A 515 0.33 -14.83 37.58
C VAL A 515 0.69 -13.72 36.58
N LYS A 516 0.11 -13.78 35.37
CA LYS A 516 0.15 -12.68 34.40
C LYS A 516 -0.74 -11.54 34.88
N TYR A 517 -0.24 -10.33 34.73
CA TYR A 517 -1.00 -9.09 34.86
C TYR A 517 -0.83 -8.30 33.55
N SER A 518 -1.93 -7.81 33.00
CA SER A 518 -1.92 -6.83 31.91
C SER A 518 -2.39 -5.49 32.45
N TYR A 519 -1.75 -4.42 31.98
CA TYR A 519 -2.03 -3.03 32.36
C TYR A 519 -2.20 -2.20 31.10
N ALA A 520 -3.01 -1.14 31.16
CA ALA A 520 -3.12 -0.15 30.09
C ALA A 520 -3.38 1.25 30.66
N THR A 521 -2.86 2.28 30.00
CA THR A 521 -3.23 3.69 30.23
C THR A 521 -4.32 4.11 29.26
N SER A 522 -5.33 4.82 29.77
CA SER A 522 -6.42 5.36 28.94
C SER A 522 -7.00 6.65 29.49
N ASP A 523 -7.66 7.38 28.60
CA ASP A 523 -8.26 8.69 28.85
C ASP A 523 -9.73 8.68 28.39
N PRO A 524 -10.66 8.27 29.29
CA PRO A 524 -12.03 7.92 28.91
C PRO A 524 -12.91 9.10 28.53
N TRP A 525 -13.98 8.80 27.77
CA TRP A 525 -15.00 9.75 27.30
C TRP A 525 -15.78 10.43 28.41
N SER A 526 -15.88 9.82 29.60
CA SER A 526 -16.49 10.43 30.79
C SER A 526 -15.76 11.70 31.31
N GLN A 527 -14.62 12.06 30.70
CA GLN A 527 -13.82 13.27 30.87
C GLN A 527 -13.21 13.53 32.27
N GLY A 528 -12.29 14.51 32.31
CA GLY A 528 -11.73 15.11 33.52
C GLY A 528 -10.55 14.37 34.16
N ALA A 529 -10.30 13.12 33.80
CA ALA A 529 -9.19 12.32 34.34
C ALA A 529 -8.60 11.35 33.30
N GLY A 530 -7.34 10.97 33.54
CA GLY A 530 -6.72 9.79 32.95
C GLY A 530 -6.64 8.64 33.97
N GLN A 531 -6.44 7.41 33.51
CA GLN A 531 -6.51 6.22 34.35
C GLN A 531 -5.50 5.13 33.97
N VAL A 532 -5.28 4.20 34.91
CA VAL A 532 -4.59 2.93 34.67
C VAL A 532 -5.56 1.80 34.97
N LEU A 533 -5.74 0.93 33.97
CA LEU A 533 -6.56 -0.26 34.04
C LEU A 533 -5.65 -1.49 34.24
N ARG A 534 -6.15 -2.52 34.95
CA ARG A 534 -5.41 -3.77 35.21
C ARG A 534 -6.31 -5.00 35.10
N SER A 535 -5.81 -6.05 34.46
CA SER A 535 -6.43 -7.38 34.41
C SER A 535 -5.44 -8.49 34.82
N GLN A 536 -5.97 -9.66 35.20
CA GLN A 536 -5.20 -10.89 35.47
C GLN A 536 -5.56 -12.06 34.52
N ASP A 537 -6.61 -11.92 33.73
CA ASP A 537 -7.13 -12.92 32.79
C ASP A 537 -7.27 -12.38 31.34
N GLY A 538 -7.10 -11.06 31.15
CA GLY A 538 -7.25 -10.40 29.86
C GLY A 538 -8.71 -10.25 29.42
N ILE A 539 -9.66 -10.34 30.37
CA ILE A 539 -11.12 -10.21 30.18
C ILE A 539 -11.69 -9.26 31.24
N ASN A 540 -11.48 -9.55 32.52
CA ASN A 540 -11.93 -8.72 33.64
C ASN A 540 -10.87 -7.64 33.92
N TRP A 541 -11.18 -6.40 33.59
CA TRP A 541 -10.35 -5.24 33.89
C TRP A 541 -10.91 -4.43 35.05
N ALA A 542 -10.03 -3.91 35.89
CA ALA A 542 -10.36 -2.99 36.96
C ALA A 542 -9.58 -1.68 36.79
N GLN A 543 -10.25 -0.55 37.01
CA GLN A 543 -9.60 0.74 37.23
C GLN A 543 -8.82 0.67 38.54
N VAL A 544 -7.49 0.80 38.47
CA VAL A 544 -6.60 0.71 39.65
C VAL A 544 -5.85 2.02 39.95
N PHE A 545 -5.83 2.95 39.00
CA PHE A 545 -5.41 4.33 39.23
C PHE A 545 -6.30 5.30 38.44
N THR A 546 -6.45 6.51 38.96
CA THR A 546 -6.93 7.66 38.20
C THR A 546 -6.37 8.94 38.81
N ASN A 547 -6.08 9.92 37.96
CA ASN A 547 -5.72 11.27 38.38
C ASN A 547 -6.38 12.29 37.43
N PRO A 548 -6.87 13.44 37.92
CA PRO A 548 -7.39 14.49 37.06
C PRO A 548 -6.39 14.92 36.00
N ARG A 549 -6.87 15.32 34.81
CA ARG A 549 -6.01 15.91 33.78
C ARG A 549 -5.58 17.33 34.23
N PRO A 550 -4.28 17.64 34.39
CA PRO A 550 -3.82 19.00 34.49
C PRO A 550 -3.88 19.68 33.11
N ALA A 551 -3.55 20.97 33.03
CA ALA A 551 -3.29 21.59 31.74
C ALA A 551 -1.94 21.07 31.19
N GLY A 552 -2.01 20.15 30.21
CA GLY A 552 -0.87 19.64 29.48
C GLY A 552 -0.32 20.58 28.40
N THR A 553 0.67 20.11 27.65
CA THR A 553 1.20 20.83 26.46
C THR A 553 1.03 20.03 25.17
N TRP A 554 0.68 18.74 25.24
CA TRP A 554 0.72 17.84 24.09
C TRP A 554 -0.56 17.04 23.88
N MET A 555 -1.08 16.43 24.95
CA MET A 555 -2.28 15.58 24.96
C MET A 555 -3.23 16.02 26.10
N GLU A 556 -3.33 17.34 26.31
CA GLU A 556 -4.22 17.98 27.31
C GLU A 556 -4.20 17.33 28.72
N GLY A 557 -3.04 16.85 29.18
CA GLY A 557 -2.90 16.26 30.51
C GLY A 557 -3.25 14.76 30.60
N ALA A 558 -3.31 14.07 29.47
CA ALA A 558 -3.52 12.63 29.35
C ALA A 558 -2.45 11.78 30.07
N MET A 559 -2.79 10.52 30.33
CA MET A 559 -1.96 9.52 31.00
C MET A 559 -1.17 8.71 29.96
N MET A 560 0.13 8.95 29.87
CA MET A 560 0.96 8.55 28.73
C MET A 560 1.67 7.19 29.00
N GLY A 561 3.01 7.21 29.04
CA GLY A 561 3.90 6.07 29.20
C GLY A 561 3.60 5.23 30.45
N LEU A 562 3.80 3.92 30.32
CA LEU A 562 3.51 2.91 31.33
C LEU A 562 4.63 1.87 31.35
N ALA A 563 5.31 1.71 32.48
CA ALA A 563 6.44 0.79 32.61
C ALA A 563 6.39 -0.09 33.86
N VAL A 564 6.84 -1.33 33.72
CA VAL A 564 6.99 -2.34 34.78
C VAL A 564 8.47 -2.49 35.10
N ASP A 565 8.84 -2.62 36.38
CA ASP A 565 10.21 -2.98 36.77
C ASP A 565 10.46 -4.48 36.47
N PRO A 566 11.35 -4.83 35.52
CA PRO A 566 11.54 -6.22 35.11
C PRO A 566 12.20 -7.09 36.19
N GLY A 567 12.95 -6.49 37.12
CA GLY A 567 13.53 -7.20 38.27
C GLY A 567 12.56 -7.31 39.46
N ARG A 568 11.53 -6.47 39.52
CA ARG A 568 10.53 -6.38 40.60
C ARG A 568 9.13 -6.11 40.03
N PRO A 569 8.50 -7.06 39.31
CA PRO A 569 7.28 -6.81 38.51
C PRO A 569 6.01 -6.39 39.29
N SER A 570 6.07 -6.24 40.61
CA SER A 570 5.03 -5.55 41.40
C SER A 570 5.22 -4.03 41.46
N ILE A 571 6.31 -3.48 40.92
CA ILE A 571 6.59 -2.04 40.85
C ILE A 571 6.26 -1.56 39.44
N LEU A 572 5.47 -0.49 39.35
CA LEU A 572 5.08 0.15 38.10
C LEU A 572 5.29 1.66 38.19
N TYR A 573 5.53 2.28 37.03
CA TYR A 573 5.62 3.72 36.85
C TYR A 573 4.71 4.15 35.69
N VAL A 574 4.16 5.36 35.79
CA VAL A 574 3.33 5.97 34.74
C VAL A 574 3.65 7.46 34.61
N THR A 575 3.69 7.99 33.38
CA THR A 575 3.84 9.43 33.09
C THR A 575 2.50 10.10 32.79
N GLN A 576 2.42 11.42 33.03
CA GLN A 576 1.25 12.23 32.69
C GLN A 576 1.71 13.56 32.08
N ASP A 577 1.07 13.99 30.99
CA ASP A 577 1.26 15.32 30.39
C ASP A 577 0.85 16.42 31.41
N GLY A 578 1.50 17.59 31.38
CA GLY A 578 1.36 18.67 32.37
C GLY A 578 1.55 18.26 33.84
N GLY A 579 2.12 17.08 34.10
CA GLY A 579 1.93 16.32 35.32
C GLY A 579 3.24 15.83 35.93
N GLN A 580 3.31 14.52 36.20
CA GLN A 580 4.36 13.91 37.00
C GLN A 580 4.51 12.41 36.75
N VAL A 581 5.66 11.85 37.12
CA VAL A 581 5.84 10.40 37.18
C VAL A 581 5.18 9.88 38.45
N TRP A 582 4.20 9.00 38.29
CA TRP A 582 3.53 8.25 39.35
C TRP A 582 4.18 6.88 39.53
N LYS A 583 4.08 6.31 40.73
CA LYS A 583 4.64 5.01 41.09
C LYS A 583 3.66 4.16 41.89
N SER A 584 3.56 2.89 41.54
CA SER A 584 3.04 1.83 42.42
C SER A 584 4.17 0.89 42.87
N ALA A 585 4.01 0.28 44.05
CA ALA A 585 4.93 -0.75 44.57
C ALA A 585 4.24 -2.10 44.85
N ASP A 586 2.93 -2.18 44.63
CA ASP A 586 2.04 -3.28 45.03
C ASP A 586 1.12 -3.74 43.88
N SER A 587 1.69 -3.82 42.67
CA SER A 587 1.05 -4.28 41.43
C SER A 587 -0.09 -3.36 40.97
N GLY A 588 0.07 -2.05 41.16
CA GLY A 588 -0.91 -1.03 40.82
C GLY A 588 -2.01 -0.83 41.86
N THR A 589 -1.90 -1.39 43.07
CA THR A 589 -3.00 -1.37 44.06
C THR A 589 -3.05 -0.07 44.87
N THR A 590 -1.90 0.56 45.08
CA THR A 590 -1.74 1.94 45.56
C THR A 590 -0.72 2.69 44.71
N TRP A 591 -0.90 4.01 44.61
CA TRP A 591 -0.07 4.89 43.79
C TRP A 591 0.34 6.13 44.59
N ALA A 592 1.56 6.61 44.35
CA ALA A 592 2.10 7.84 44.91
C ALA A 592 2.89 8.60 43.84
N PRO A 593 2.95 9.95 43.89
CA PRO A 593 3.82 10.72 43.01
C PRO A 593 5.28 10.51 43.41
N THR A 594 6.17 10.50 42.42
CA THR A 594 7.62 10.51 42.66
C THR A 594 8.09 11.89 43.15
N THR A 595 9.29 11.97 43.73
CA THR A 595 9.86 13.21 44.26
C THR A 595 11.17 13.58 43.57
N GLY A 596 11.51 14.87 43.55
CA GLY A 596 12.76 15.35 42.96
C GLY A 596 12.82 15.31 41.43
N GLN A 597 11.69 15.04 40.77
CA GLN A 597 11.51 15.24 39.33
C GLN A 597 11.55 16.76 38.98
N PRO A 598 11.64 17.13 37.69
CA PRO A 598 11.66 18.53 37.27
C PRO A 598 10.28 19.19 37.45
N GLY A 599 10.24 20.52 37.50
CA GLY A 599 9.03 21.27 37.88
C GLY A 599 8.28 21.90 36.72
N GLY A 600 7.08 21.38 36.42
CA GLY A 600 6.15 21.95 35.43
C GLY A 600 6.28 21.35 34.03
N ASN A 601 6.47 20.03 33.94
CA ASN A 601 6.85 19.35 32.70
C ASN A 601 5.66 18.63 32.06
N SER A 602 5.79 18.47 30.75
CA SER A 602 4.88 17.69 29.91
C SER A 602 5.61 16.41 29.53
N PHE A 603 5.25 15.28 30.15
CA PHE A 603 5.87 13.99 29.88
C PHE A 603 5.24 13.33 28.64
N THR A 604 6.03 12.54 27.93
CA THR A 604 5.62 11.81 26.71
C THR A 604 5.40 10.32 27.00
N TYR A 605 5.27 9.50 25.95
CA TYR A 605 5.23 8.03 26.06
C TYR A 605 6.56 7.43 26.57
N ALA A 606 7.67 8.19 26.49
CA ALA A 606 9.01 7.76 26.87
C ALA A 606 9.13 7.40 28.36
N LEU A 607 8.84 6.15 28.71
CA LEU A 607 9.00 5.63 30.06
C LEU A 607 9.52 4.18 30.03
N ALA A 608 10.72 3.97 30.58
CA ALA A 608 11.35 2.64 30.65
C ALA A 608 11.91 2.34 32.05
N VAL A 609 12.02 1.05 32.39
CA VAL A 609 12.77 0.57 33.55
C VAL A 609 13.72 -0.54 33.11
N ASP A 610 15.00 -0.40 33.44
CA ASP A 610 16.02 -1.40 33.05
C ASP A 610 16.14 -2.57 34.04
N ALA A 611 16.97 -3.56 33.69
CA ALA A 611 17.22 -4.74 34.52
C ALA A 611 17.91 -4.44 35.88
N ALA A 612 18.41 -3.22 36.11
CA ALA A 612 18.92 -2.77 37.40
C ALA A 612 17.85 -2.01 38.23
N GLY A 613 16.63 -1.85 37.71
CA GLY A 613 15.56 -1.09 38.33
C GLY A 613 15.72 0.43 38.23
N ARG A 614 16.54 0.91 37.27
CA ARG A 614 16.72 2.34 36.97
C ARG A 614 15.60 2.78 36.04
N VAL A 615 14.94 3.88 36.39
CA VAL A 615 13.76 4.42 35.67
C VAL A 615 14.23 5.54 34.75
N PHE A 616 13.75 5.57 33.52
CA PHE A 616 14.03 6.60 32.51
C PHE A 616 12.71 7.20 32.07
N ALA A 617 12.54 8.52 32.19
CA ALA A 617 11.32 9.25 31.85
C ALA A 617 11.68 10.45 30.96
N GLY A 618 11.13 10.47 29.74
CA GLY A 618 11.32 11.54 28.77
C GLY A 618 10.25 12.63 28.88
N THR A 619 10.60 13.83 28.44
CA THR A 619 9.70 14.98 28.43
C THR A 619 9.70 15.68 27.07
N LEU A 620 8.65 16.45 26.84
CA LEU A 620 8.61 17.54 25.88
C LEU A 620 9.44 18.70 26.45
N LEU A 621 10.36 19.25 25.65
CA LEU A 621 11.21 20.43 25.95
C LEU A 621 12.25 20.34 27.10
N ASP A 622 12.25 19.32 27.98
CA ASP A 622 13.25 19.14 29.05
C ASP A 622 14.00 17.77 29.03
N GLY A 623 14.06 17.08 27.89
CA GLY A 623 14.93 15.93 27.62
C GLY A 623 14.69 14.68 28.48
N LEU A 624 15.71 13.82 28.58
CA LEU A 624 15.60 12.53 29.28
C LEU A 624 16.09 12.61 30.73
N TRP A 625 15.26 12.13 31.65
CA TRP A 625 15.55 12.05 33.07
C TRP A 625 15.67 10.60 33.55
N ARG A 626 16.58 10.35 34.48
CA ARG A 626 16.86 9.04 35.07
C ARG A 626 16.73 9.09 36.59
N SER A 627 16.16 8.04 37.18
CA SER A 627 16.20 7.77 38.62
C SER A 627 16.85 6.42 38.93
N THR A 628 17.72 6.39 39.93
CA THR A 628 18.43 5.18 40.40
C THR A 628 17.95 4.69 41.77
N ASP A 629 17.11 5.47 42.46
CA ASP A 629 16.47 5.13 43.74
C ASP A 629 14.97 4.78 43.58
N GLY A 630 14.48 4.77 42.34
CA GLY A 630 13.10 4.44 42.00
C GLY A 630 12.13 5.59 42.23
N GLY A 631 12.53 6.81 41.89
CA GLY A 631 11.69 8.01 41.93
C GLY A 631 11.69 8.77 43.26
N ALA A 632 12.75 8.66 44.07
CA ALA A 632 12.97 9.56 45.20
C ALA A 632 13.84 10.77 44.79
N SER A 633 14.75 10.59 43.82
CA SER A 633 15.50 11.64 43.14
C SER A 633 15.69 11.34 41.65
N TRP A 634 15.93 12.38 40.85
CA TRP A 634 16.10 12.30 39.39
C TRP A 634 17.30 13.14 38.91
N GLN A 635 17.88 12.73 37.78
CA GLN A 635 19.00 13.38 37.10
C GLN A 635 18.72 13.47 35.60
N ARG A 636 18.93 14.64 34.97
CA ARG A 636 18.88 14.80 33.51
C ARG A 636 20.10 14.11 32.90
N VAL A 637 19.88 13.13 32.01
CA VAL A 637 20.95 12.25 31.47
C VAL A 637 21.18 12.42 29.97
N LEU A 638 20.19 12.89 29.20
CA LEU A 638 20.37 13.35 27.82
C LEU A 638 19.93 14.83 27.73
N PRO A 639 20.76 15.77 28.25
CA PRO A 639 20.35 17.17 28.39
C PRO A 639 20.51 18.00 27.11
N GLU A 640 21.25 17.49 26.12
CA GLU A 640 21.48 18.15 24.83
C GLU A 640 20.24 18.09 23.94
N GLN A 641 19.36 17.11 24.19
CA GLN A 641 18.08 16.95 23.50
C GLN A 641 16.95 17.59 24.31
N SER A 642 16.07 18.34 23.64
CA SER A 642 14.94 19.02 24.25
C SER A 642 13.73 18.10 24.40
N THR A 643 13.40 17.30 23.38
CA THR A 643 12.23 16.42 23.39
C THR A 643 12.63 14.96 23.19
N ILE A 644 12.04 14.08 23.99
CA ILE A 644 12.14 12.61 23.87
C ILE A 644 10.73 12.06 23.64
N PHE A 645 10.53 11.20 22.64
CA PHE A 645 9.19 10.63 22.35
C PHE A 645 9.00 9.23 22.92
N HIS A 646 9.98 8.34 22.72
CA HIS A 646 10.00 6.98 23.26
C HIS A 646 11.34 6.67 23.95
N ALA A 647 11.31 5.74 24.89
CA ALA A 647 12.49 5.19 25.54
C ALA A 647 12.28 3.70 25.78
N ALA A 648 13.27 2.88 25.43
CA ALA A 648 13.19 1.42 25.52
C ALA A 648 14.40 0.85 26.27
N ALA A 649 14.19 -0.15 27.13
CA ALA A 649 15.27 -0.83 27.84
C ALA A 649 15.31 -2.31 27.43
N ALA A 650 16.32 -2.69 26.63
CA ALA A 650 16.43 -4.01 26.01
C ALA A 650 17.89 -4.48 25.98
N SER A 651 18.10 -5.78 26.15
CA SER A 651 19.40 -6.45 25.97
C SER A 651 20.59 -5.83 26.72
N GLY A 652 20.33 -5.21 27.87
CA GLY A 652 21.32 -4.54 28.72
C GLY A 652 21.61 -3.08 28.38
N ALA A 653 21.02 -2.55 27.30
CA ALA A 653 21.11 -1.16 26.89
C ALA A 653 19.79 -0.41 27.16
N VAL A 654 19.86 0.93 27.11
CA VAL A 654 18.70 1.82 27.10
C VAL A 654 18.79 2.71 25.86
N TYR A 655 17.68 2.83 25.14
CA TYR A 655 17.52 3.58 23.91
C TYR A 655 16.55 4.74 24.13
N ALA A 656 16.70 5.83 23.38
CA ALA A 656 15.83 7.00 23.42
C ALA A 656 15.69 7.61 22.02
N SER A 657 14.45 7.91 21.62
CA SER A 657 14.13 8.58 20.35
C SER A 657 13.87 10.06 20.61
N THR A 658 14.45 10.93 19.79
CA THR A 658 14.57 12.37 20.08
C THR A 658 13.97 13.23 18.98
N GLY A 659 13.45 14.39 19.38
CA GLY A 659 12.78 15.36 18.49
C GLY A 659 13.71 16.10 17.51
N ASP A 660 14.91 15.58 17.28
CA ASP A 660 15.84 16.01 16.24
C ASP A 660 16.01 14.93 15.13
N ALA A 661 15.00 14.07 14.95
CA ALA A 661 14.97 12.92 14.03
C ALA A 661 15.91 11.75 14.36
N ASN A 662 16.35 11.54 15.61
CA ASN A 662 17.45 10.59 15.88
C ASN A 662 17.25 9.60 17.05
N LEU A 663 18.06 8.55 17.01
CA LEU A 663 18.13 7.48 18.00
C LEU A 663 19.44 7.57 18.80
N TYR A 664 19.29 7.54 20.12
CA TYR A 664 20.39 7.52 21.09
C TYR A 664 20.39 6.22 21.90
N ARG A 665 21.57 5.73 22.27
CA ARG A 665 21.77 4.51 23.07
C ARG A 665 22.76 4.74 24.21
N SER A 666 22.51 4.10 25.35
CA SER A 666 23.45 3.99 26.47
C SER A 666 23.58 2.54 26.94
N THR A 667 24.82 2.09 27.19
CA THR A 667 25.16 0.73 27.66
C THR A 667 25.70 0.70 29.09
N ASP A 668 25.97 1.86 29.70
CA ASP A 668 26.25 1.99 31.15
C ASP A 668 24.98 2.32 31.97
N GLY A 669 23.88 2.67 31.28
CA GLY A 669 22.58 3.01 31.87
C GLY A 669 22.42 4.50 32.16
N GLY A 670 22.79 5.32 31.19
CA GLY A 670 22.57 6.76 31.17
C GLY A 670 23.63 7.58 31.89
N GLU A 671 24.88 7.10 32.01
CA GLU A 671 26.02 7.99 32.29
C GLU A 671 26.59 8.56 30.99
N VAL A 672 26.71 7.73 29.94
CA VAL A 672 27.15 8.14 28.59
C VAL A 672 26.12 7.70 27.55
N TRP A 673 25.84 8.58 26.59
CA TRP A 673 24.96 8.32 25.45
C TRP A 673 25.73 8.43 24.13
N GLN A 674 25.54 7.43 23.27
CA GLN A 674 26.00 7.39 21.89
C GLN A 674 24.80 7.71 20.99
N ARG A 675 24.95 8.64 20.05
CA ARG A 675 24.01 8.83 18.93
C ARG A 675 24.27 7.72 17.90
N LEU A 676 23.25 6.96 17.50
CA LEU A 676 23.38 5.84 16.55
C LEU A 676 23.09 6.25 15.11
N THR A 677 22.10 7.13 14.91
CA THR A 677 21.72 7.65 13.60
C THR A 677 22.32 9.04 13.38
N ASN A 678 22.50 9.48 12.14
CA ASN A 678 22.86 10.88 11.85
C ASN A 678 21.95 11.45 10.75
N PHE A 679 20.65 11.25 10.93
CA PHE A 679 19.65 11.87 10.07
C PHE A 679 19.59 13.37 10.35
N SER A 680 19.51 14.18 9.30
CA SER A 680 19.08 15.57 9.38
C SER A 680 17.56 15.59 9.37
N ALA A 681 16.94 16.33 10.29
CA ALA A 681 15.60 16.83 10.01
C ALA A 681 15.66 17.70 8.74
N THR A 682 14.88 17.33 7.74
CA THR A 682 14.63 18.12 6.54
C THR A 682 13.50 19.09 6.81
N ASP A 683 13.68 20.35 6.41
CA ASP A 683 12.61 21.33 6.33
C ASP A 683 11.89 21.09 4.98
N ASP A 684 10.72 20.46 5.03
CA ASP A 684 9.85 20.20 3.87
C ASP A 684 9.01 21.43 3.48
N GLY A 685 8.77 22.32 4.44
CA GLY A 685 8.07 23.59 4.25
C GLY A 685 6.84 23.79 5.13
N ASP A 686 6.61 22.95 6.16
CA ASP A 686 5.50 23.11 7.13
C ASP A 686 5.88 23.79 8.47
N GLU A 687 7.19 24.06 8.67
CA GLU A 687 7.85 24.58 9.89
C GLU A 687 8.06 23.54 11.05
N VAL A 688 7.71 22.26 10.88
CA VAL A 688 7.89 21.19 11.89
C VAL A 688 8.92 20.13 11.44
N PRO A 689 10.08 20.00 12.11
CA PRO A 689 11.11 19.02 11.73
C PRO A 689 10.78 17.58 12.13
N ALA A 690 11.24 16.62 11.31
CA ALA A 690 11.25 15.17 11.58
C ALA A 690 11.64 14.79 13.01
N GLN A 691 10.95 13.79 13.55
CA GLN A 691 11.01 13.41 14.96
C GLN A 691 11.23 11.90 15.07
N GLY A 692 12.18 11.49 15.91
CA GLY A 692 12.34 10.07 16.24
C GLY A 692 11.16 9.62 17.09
N MET A 693 10.37 8.65 16.62
CA MET A 693 9.13 8.23 17.26
C MET A 693 9.31 6.89 17.99
N ALA A 694 9.04 5.76 17.34
CA ALA A 694 9.07 4.43 17.96
C ALA A 694 10.43 3.74 17.88
N ILE A 695 10.64 2.73 18.74
CA ILE A 695 11.85 1.90 18.80
C ILE A 695 11.43 0.45 19.08
N ALA A 696 11.95 -0.51 18.33
CA ALA A 696 11.92 -1.92 18.70
C ALA A 696 13.32 -2.54 18.60
N VAL A 697 13.56 -3.55 19.44
CA VAL A 697 14.77 -4.37 19.46
C VAL A 697 14.31 -5.82 19.36
N ASP A 698 14.89 -6.59 18.45
CA ASP A 698 14.53 -8.00 18.29
C ASP A 698 14.90 -8.79 19.57
N PRO A 699 13.96 -9.54 20.16
CA PRO A 699 14.21 -10.27 21.41
C PRO A 699 15.18 -11.45 21.25
N ASN A 700 15.45 -11.89 20.01
CA ASN A 700 16.40 -12.96 19.69
C ASN A 700 17.77 -12.42 19.25
N ASP A 701 17.80 -11.31 18.51
CA ASP A 701 19.04 -10.69 18.02
C ASP A 701 19.14 -9.19 18.39
N PRO A 702 19.89 -8.79 19.42
CA PRO A 702 20.02 -7.40 19.81
C PRO A 702 20.72 -6.50 18.77
N ALA A 703 21.36 -7.08 17.73
CA ALA A 703 21.90 -6.30 16.62
C ALA A 703 20.80 -5.86 15.61
N HIS A 704 19.62 -6.49 15.65
CA HIS A 704 18.47 -6.15 14.83
C HIS A 704 17.60 -5.10 15.54
N LEU A 705 17.62 -3.88 15.01
CA LEU A 705 16.97 -2.69 15.57
C LEU A 705 16.01 -2.09 14.55
N LEU A 706 14.80 -1.73 15.01
CA LEU A 706 13.86 -0.90 14.24
C LEU A 706 13.70 0.46 14.91
N PHE A 707 13.65 1.50 14.10
CA PHE A 707 13.44 2.88 14.54
C PHE A 707 12.52 3.59 13.53
N SER A 708 11.52 4.32 14.01
CA SER A 708 10.66 5.12 13.13
C SER A 708 10.89 6.62 13.28
N LEU A 709 10.68 7.30 12.15
CA LEU A 709 10.63 8.74 12.02
C LEU A 709 9.18 9.16 11.75
N MET A 710 8.85 10.40 12.11
CA MET A 710 7.57 11.05 11.83
C MET A 710 7.75 12.57 11.89
N ASP A 711 7.30 13.32 10.89
CA ASP A 711 7.33 14.78 10.93
C ASP A 711 6.17 15.36 11.74
N THR A 712 4.94 15.11 11.29
CA THR A 712 3.79 15.95 11.61
C THR A 712 2.62 15.22 12.31
N TRP A 713 1.88 15.99 13.10
CA TRP A 713 0.82 15.52 14.03
C TRP A 713 -0.54 15.34 13.35
N HIS A 714 -0.83 16.22 12.39
CA HIS A 714 -1.68 15.92 11.23
C HIS A 714 -0.71 15.57 10.11
N PRO A 715 -0.80 14.41 9.43
CA PRO A 715 0.12 14.11 8.34
C PRO A 715 -0.13 15.09 7.20
N ALA A 716 0.72 16.12 7.14
CA ALA A 716 0.80 17.14 6.10
C ALA A 716 1.86 16.78 5.05
N ASP A 717 2.68 15.77 5.34
CA ASP A 717 3.87 15.36 4.60
C ASP A 717 4.12 13.85 4.71
N ALA A 718 4.84 13.31 3.73
CA ALA A 718 5.17 11.90 3.64
C ALA A 718 6.39 11.56 4.52
N SER A 719 6.12 11.26 5.80
CA SER A 719 7.09 10.84 6.81
C SER A 719 8.20 9.88 6.29
N PRO A 720 9.45 9.94 6.78
CA PRO A 720 10.52 9.03 6.37
C PRO A 720 10.28 7.55 6.74
N GLY A 721 9.32 7.25 7.62
CA GLY A 721 8.91 5.88 7.92
C GLY A 721 9.84 5.12 8.86
N ILE A 722 10.03 3.83 8.57
CA ILE A 722 10.84 2.90 9.36
C ILE A 722 12.23 2.79 8.74
N VAL A 723 13.26 2.85 9.58
CA VAL A 723 14.60 2.37 9.26
C VAL A 723 14.95 1.16 10.13
N ALA A 724 15.70 0.23 9.55
CA ALA A 724 16.19 -0.97 10.20
C ALA A 724 17.72 -1.02 10.17
N SER A 725 18.31 -1.52 11.24
CA SER A 725 19.72 -1.94 11.32
C SER A 725 19.77 -3.42 11.65
N THR A 726 20.74 -4.14 11.09
CA THR A 726 21.05 -5.55 11.40
C THR A 726 22.49 -5.71 11.90
N ASP A 727 23.12 -4.61 12.32
CA ASP A 727 24.54 -4.50 12.66
C ASP A 727 24.78 -3.63 13.91
N ASP A 728 23.87 -3.72 14.89
CA ASP A 728 23.95 -3.02 16.19
C ASP A 728 23.89 -1.48 16.07
N GLY A 729 23.22 -0.99 15.03
CA GLY A 729 23.05 0.43 14.73
C GLY A 729 24.23 1.06 14.00
N THR A 730 25.08 0.26 13.34
CA THR A 730 26.26 0.75 12.60
C THR A 730 25.88 1.28 11.22
N SER A 731 24.92 0.64 10.55
CA SER A 731 24.28 1.09 9.32
C SER A 731 22.76 0.95 9.42
N TRP A 732 22.04 1.69 8.57
CA TRP A 732 20.58 1.80 8.61
C TRP A 732 20.02 1.82 7.19
N ALA A 733 19.00 1.01 6.91
CA ALA A 733 18.31 0.94 5.62
C ALA A 733 16.80 1.22 5.79
N PRO A 734 16.13 1.90 4.84
CA PRO A 734 14.67 2.07 4.87
C PRO A 734 13.94 0.73 4.79
N LEU A 735 12.92 0.54 5.63
CA LEU A 735 12.07 -0.66 5.70
C LEU A 735 10.61 -0.30 5.40
N ASN A 736 10.36 0.50 4.36
CA ASN A 736 9.03 1.07 4.07
C ASN A 736 8.20 0.29 3.04
N ALA A 737 8.81 -0.64 2.29
CA ALA A 737 8.14 -1.34 1.19
C ALA A 737 6.86 -2.07 1.67
N GLY A 738 5.71 -1.69 1.10
CA GLY A 738 4.40 -2.26 1.42
C GLY A 738 3.57 -1.50 2.47
N LEU A 739 4.14 -0.51 3.17
CA LEU A 739 3.37 0.38 4.05
C LEU A 739 2.48 1.33 3.20
N GLY A 740 1.22 1.49 3.60
CA GLY A 740 0.31 2.47 2.98
C GLY A 740 0.48 3.90 3.51
N LEU A 741 1.01 4.05 4.73
CA LEU A 741 1.28 5.31 5.40
C LEU A 741 2.59 5.21 6.19
N LEU A 742 3.38 6.28 6.22
CA LEU A 742 4.73 6.28 6.79
C LEU A 742 4.84 6.97 8.17
N ASN A 743 3.77 7.56 8.71
CA ASN A 743 3.76 8.08 10.08
C ASN A 743 3.66 6.89 11.04
N VAL A 744 4.78 6.28 11.41
CA VAL A 744 4.82 5.07 12.25
C VAL A 744 5.05 5.46 13.72
N SER A 745 4.00 5.28 14.53
CA SER A 745 3.91 5.68 15.93
C SER A 745 4.30 4.58 16.92
N ALA A 746 4.18 3.31 16.53
CA ALA A 746 4.54 2.16 17.37
C ALA A 746 5.28 1.09 16.54
N LEU A 747 6.20 0.36 17.19
CA LEU A 747 6.99 -0.71 16.59
C LEU A 747 7.14 -1.86 17.59
N ALA A 748 7.03 -3.11 17.12
CA ALA A 748 7.34 -4.28 17.93
C ALA A 748 7.94 -5.43 17.11
N ALA A 749 8.76 -6.26 17.77
CA ALA A 749 9.35 -7.47 17.21
C ALA A 749 8.99 -8.68 18.09
N GLY A 750 8.52 -9.77 17.47
CA GLY A 750 8.15 -11.01 18.16
C GLY A 750 9.32 -11.98 18.35
N SER A 751 9.15 -12.92 19.28
CA SER A 751 10.09 -14.04 19.46
C SER A 751 10.07 -15.01 18.28
N ASP A 752 8.99 -15.00 17.48
CA ASP A 752 8.89 -15.74 16.22
C ASP A 752 9.41 -14.98 14.98
N GLY A 753 10.01 -13.81 15.16
CA GLY A 753 10.56 -12.97 14.08
C GLY A 753 9.52 -12.18 13.29
N GLY A 754 8.23 -12.25 13.65
CA GLY A 754 7.21 -11.34 13.12
C GLY A 754 7.44 -9.89 13.59
N LEU A 755 7.45 -8.95 12.66
CA LEU A 755 7.56 -7.51 12.96
C LEU A 755 6.20 -6.84 12.80
N PHE A 756 5.90 -5.89 13.67
CA PHE A 756 4.64 -5.13 13.68
C PHE A 756 4.91 -3.63 13.72
N ALA A 757 4.15 -2.87 12.94
CA ALA A 757 4.21 -1.42 12.90
C ALA A 757 2.80 -0.85 13.09
N GLY A 758 2.65 0.03 14.07
CA GLY A 758 1.45 0.81 14.29
C GLY A 758 1.65 2.17 13.67
N THR A 759 0.71 2.61 12.84
CA THR A 759 0.77 3.93 12.22
C THR A 759 -0.19 4.91 12.89
N TRP A 760 0.17 6.19 12.79
CA TRP A 760 -0.68 7.30 13.17
C TRP A 760 -1.79 7.43 12.12
N CYS A 761 -2.88 6.72 12.41
CA CYS A 761 -4.17 6.70 11.72
C CYS A 761 -4.28 5.82 10.47
N GLY A 762 -3.18 5.22 9.99
CA GLY A 762 -3.20 4.19 8.94
C GLY A 762 -3.27 2.74 9.44
N GLY A 763 -3.68 2.50 10.68
CA GLY A 763 -3.82 1.18 11.32
C GLY A 763 -2.53 0.38 11.55
N ILE A 764 -2.70 -0.94 11.70
CA ILE A 764 -1.62 -1.89 12.06
C ILE A 764 -1.13 -2.63 10.81
N TRP A 765 0.18 -2.73 10.67
CA TRP A 765 0.88 -3.43 9.61
C TRP A 765 1.77 -4.53 10.20
N ARG A 766 2.01 -5.60 9.44
CA ARG A 766 2.95 -6.68 9.82
C ARG A 766 3.91 -7.02 8.69
N ARG A 767 5.07 -7.55 9.07
CA ARG A 767 6.01 -8.23 8.19
C ARG A 767 6.32 -9.58 8.83
N LEU A 768 5.82 -10.66 8.23
CA LEU A 768 6.06 -12.01 8.72
C LEU A 768 7.52 -12.41 8.48
N ALA A 769 8.12 -13.16 9.40
CA ALA A 769 9.41 -13.80 9.18
C ALA A 769 9.34 -14.72 7.95
N SER A 770 10.38 -14.68 7.11
CA SER A 770 10.58 -15.71 6.07
C SER A 770 10.67 -17.08 6.74
N ALA A 771 10.01 -18.09 6.15
CA ALA A 771 9.73 -19.38 6.78
C ALA A 771 10.98 -20.29 6.90
N THR A 772 11.91 -19.88 7.77
CA THR A 772 13.15 -20.58 8.06
C THR A 772 12.86 -21.90 8.80
N PRO A 773 13.49 -23.04 8.42
CA PRO A 773 13.26 -24.31 9.10
C PRO A 773 13.60 -24.27 10.60
N PRO A 774 12.97 -25.11 11.45
CA PRO A 774 13.23 -25.13 12.88
C PRO A 774 14.72 -25.32 13.22
N ALA A 775 15.20 -24.53 14.18
CA ALA A 775 16.61 -24.45 14.54
C ALA A 775 17.25 -25.80 14.95
N ALA A 776 18.56 -25.89 14.76
CA ALA A 776 19.33 -27.12 14.93
C ALA A 776 19.17 -27.77 16.32
N THR A 777 18.86 -29.07 16.34
CA THR A 777 18.80 -29.87 17.57
C THR A 777 20.21 -29.96 18.21
N PRO A 778 20.35 -29.81 19.54
CA PRO A 778 21.67 -29.75 20.19
C PRO A 778 22.52 -31.02 19.99
N THR A 779 23.83 -30.84 20.02
CA THR A 779 24.86 -31.80 19.61
C THR A 779 24.89 -33.10 20.42
N ALA A 780 24.17 -34.10 19.94
CA ALA A 780 24.33 -35.49 20.35
C ALA A 780 25.65 -36.08 19.81
N THR A 781 26.50 -36.61 20.69
CA THR A 781 27.79 -37.20 20.31
C THR A 781 27.61 -38.59 19.68
N VAL A 782 27.61 -38.64 18.35
CA VAL A 782 27.49 -39.89 17.58
C VAL A 782 28.86 -40.55 17.37
N THR A 783 29.09 -41.69 18.01
CA THR A 783 30.14 -42.64 17.61
C THR A 783 29.79 -43.27 16.25
N PRO A 784 30.75 -43.43 15.32
CA PRO A 784 30.46 -43.74 13.92
C PRO A 784 29.92 -45.17 13.71
N PRO A 785 28.76 -45.34 13.04
CA PRO A 785 28.26 -46.66 12.65
C PRO A 785 28.84 -47.10 11.30
N ILE A 786 29.69 -48.12 11.35
CA ILE A 786 29.79 -49.26 10.40
C ILE A 786 29.78 -48.89 8.88
N SER A 787 30.95 -48.97 8.24
CA SER A 787 31.07 -49.01 6.78
C SER A 787 30.42 -50.27 6.19
N GLY A 788 29.79 -50.14 5.02
CA GLY A 788 29.20 -51.30 4.32
C GLY A 788 28.36 -51.04 3.07
N CYS A 789 27.82 -49.83 2.88
CA CYS A 789 26.85 -49.52 1.79
C CYS A 789 27.21 -48.28 0.95
N ALA A 790 28.47 -47.89 0.87
CA ALA A 790 28.96 -46.86 -0.04
C ALA A 790 29.98 -47.48 -1.01
N GLY A 791 29.88 -47.14 -2.30
CA GLY A 791 31.03 -47.22 -3.20
C GLY A 791 31.92 -46.01 -2.93
N ASP A 792 33.25 -46.20 -2.98
CA ASP A 792 34.19 -45.12 -2.73
C ASP A 792 34.03 -44.01 -3.77
N SER A 793 33.67 -42.80 -3.32
CA SER A 793 33.72 -41.60 -4.15
C SER A 793 35.17 -41.17 -4.37
N ASP A 794 35.45 -40.54 -5.52
CA ASP A 794 36.75 -39.88 -5.71
C ASP A 794 36.92 -38.63 -4.81
N ALA A 795 38.08 -37.99 -4.90
CA ALA A 795 38.43 -36.81 -4.09
C ALA A 795 37.49 -35.59 -4.32
N ASN A 796 36.68 -35.62 -5.38
CA ASN A 796 35.71 -34.57 -5.71
C ASN A 796 34.26 -35.02 -5.47
N GLY A 797 34.06 -36.11 -4.70
CA GLY A 797 32.74 -36.57 -4.23
C GLY A 797 31.88 -37.24 -5.31
N ARG A 798 32.41 -37.52 -6.50
CA ARG A 798 31.63 -38.10 -7.60
C ARG A 798 31.44 -39.62 -7.40
N VAL A 799 30.19 -40.08 -7.54
CA VAL A 799 29.80 -41.50 -7.46
C VAL A 799 29.34 -41.97 -8.84
N ASN A 800 29.92 -43.05 -9.34
CA ASN A 800 29.61 -43.56 -10.67
C ASN A 800 28.33 -44.44 -10.66
N VAL A 801 27.26 -43.95 -11.30
CA VAL A 801 25.93 -44.58 -11.29
C VAL A 801 25.92 -45.99 -11.90
N VAL A 802 26.92 -46.35 -12.72
CA VAL A 802 27.03 -47.68 -13.36
C VAL A 802 27.23 -48.80 -12.33
N ASP A 803 27.91 -48.55 -11.21
CA ASP A 803 28.21 -49.58 -10.20
C ASP A 803 27.02 -49.91 -9.28
N ILE A 804 26.02 -49.03 -9.18
CA ILE A 804 24.82 -49.22 -8.34
C ILE A 804 23.95 -50.38 -8.88
N MET A 805 24.03 -50.70 -10.17
CA MET A 805 23.26 -51.76 -10.81
C MET A 805 23.76 -53.20 -10.53
N ALA A 806 24.89 -53.38 -9.83
CA ALA A 806 25.57 -54.68 -9.73
C ALA A 806 25.26 -55.51 -8.46
N THR A 807 24.76 -54.92 -7.36
CA THR A 807 24.84 -55.52 -6.02
C THR A 807 23.52 -55.53 -5.20
N ALA A 808 22.37 -55.48 -5.86
CA ALA A 808 21.06 -55.56 -5.20
C ALA A 808 20.62 -57.01 -4.86
N GLN A 809 21.10 -57.59 -3.74
CA GLN A 809 20.59 -58.84 -3.16
C GLN A 809 20.27 -58.78 -1.66
N THR A 810 19.57 -57.73 -1.23
CA THR A 810 19.01 -57.59 0.13
C THR A 810 17.53 -57.14 0.06
N PRO A 811 16.59 -57.85 0.71
CA PRO A 811 15.18 -57.44 0.69
C PRO A 811 14.94 -56.26 1.65
N GLY A 812 14.45 -55.13 1.14
CA GLY A 812 14.04 -53.97 1.94
C GLY A 812 13.58 -52.77 1.11
N CYS A 813 14.26 -52.49 0.00
CA CYS A 813 14.04 -51.28 -0.81
C CYS A 813 12.95 -51.45 -1.89
N TRP A 814 11.70 -51.70 -1.50
CA TRP A 814 10.56 -51.80 -2.44
C TRP A 814 9.25 -51.23 -1.87
N LEU A 815 9.13 -49.89 -1.78
CA LEU A 815 7.83 -49.23 -1.57
C LEU A 815 7.73 -47.75 -2.02
N TYR A 816 8.58 -47.28 -2.95
CA TYR A 816 8.42 -45.96 -3.61
C TYR A 816 8.65 -46.05 -5.12
N LEU A 817 7.55 -46.28 -5.86
CA LEU A 817 7.38 -46.19 -7.32
C LEU A 817 5.86 -46.27 -7.54
N PRO A 818 5.15 -45.13 -7.64
CA PRO A 818 5.16 -44.38 -8.90
C PRO A 818 5.03 -42.85 -8.74
N LEU A 819 6.16 -42.12 -8.61
CA LEU A 819 6.22 -40.66 -8.73
C LEU A 819 7.56 -40.22 -9.34
N LEU A 820 7.86 -40.70 -10.56
CA LEU A 820 9.14 -40.41 -11.26
C LEU A 820 8.97 -40.03 -12.74
N VAL A 821 7.76 -39.56 -13.14
CA VAL A 821 7.51 -38.95 -14.46
C VAL A 821 6.64 -37.69 -14.30
N ARG A 822 7.03 -36.79 -13.38
CA ARG A 822 6.49 -35.40 -13.30
C ARG A 822 7.33 -34.43 -12.45
N SER A 823 8.61 -34.73 -12.23
CA SER A 823 9.51 -33.96 -11.35
C SER A 823 10.88 -33.68 -12.01
N TRP A 824 10.86 -33.34 -13.31
CA TRP A 824 12.02 -32.86 -14.07
C TRP A 824 11.72 -31.48 -14.69
N ARG A 825 11.13 -30.62 -13.87
CA ARG A 825 11.28 -29.16 -13.88
C ARG A 825 11.22 -28.72 -12.42
N GLN A 826 12.39 -28.67 -11.78
CA GLN A 826 12.63 -27.56 -10.86
C GLN A 826 12.82 -26.35 -11.78
N PRO A 827 12.04 -25.27 -11.65
CA PRO A 827 12.54 -23.98 -12.11
C PRO A 827 13.77 -23.64 -11.25
N TRP A 828 14.75 -22.94 -11.83
CA TRP A 828 15.61 -22.13 -10.99
C TRP A 828 14.70 -21.08 -10.31
N PRO A 829 14.76 -20.90 -8.99
CA PRO A 829 14.33 -19.63 -8.42
C PRO A 829 15.29 -18.53 -8.90
N ALA A 830 14.80 -17.29 -9.08
CA ALA A 830 15.61 -16.11 -9.46
C ALA A 830 16.54 -15.62 -8.32
N SER A 831 17.32 -16.53 -7.75
CA SER A 831 18.01 -16.34 -6.47
C SER A 831 19.52 -16.58 -6.55
N ASN A 832 20.19 -16.15 -7.63
CA ASN A 832 21.60 -15.73 -7.54
C ASN A 832 22.14 -14.86 -8.70
N LEU A 833 21.48 -13.74 -9.05
CA LEU A 833 22.12 -12.73 -9.94
C LEU A 833 23.49 -12.25 -9.40
N SER A 834 23.65 -12.26 -8.08
CA SER A 834 24.90 -11.99 -7.35
C SER A 834 25.99 -13.06 -7.49
N ALA A 835 25.77 -14.13 -8.27
CA ALA A 835 26.78 -15.12 -8.60
C ALA A 835 27.19 -15.13 -10.08
N VAL A 836 26.61 -14.26 -10.93
CA VAL A 836 27.00 -14.12 -12.34
C VAL A 836 28.35 -13.40 -12.40
N ASN A 837 29.41 -14.12 -12.77
CA ASN A 837 30.79 -13.58 -12.83
C ASN A 837 31.21 -13.17 -14.24
N ASP A 838 30.52 -13.70 -15.25
CA ASP A 838 30.73 -13.43 -16.67
C ASP A 838 29.42 -13.51 -17.47
N PHE A 839 29.47 -13.11 -18.74
CA PHE A 839 28.37 -13.34 -19.68
C PHE A 839 28.87 -13.40 -21.13
N LEU A 840 28.02 -13.96 -21.99
CA LEU A 840 28.14 -13.91 -23.44
C LEU A 840 27.05 -12.99 -24.02
N TYR A 841 27.42 -12.20 -25.03
CA TYR A 841 26.48 -11.48 -25.88
C TYR A 841 26.76 -11.81 -27.36
N GLN A 842 25.79 -12.44 -28.02
CA GLN A 842 25.88 -12.82 -29.44
C GLN A 842 24.46 -12.86 -30.02
N LEU A 843 24.21 -12.17 -31.12
CA LEU A 843 22.87 -12.10 -31.74
C LEU A 843 22.79 -12.86 -33.08
N GLN A 844 23.90 -12.98 -33.80
CA GLN A 844 23.94 -13.59 -35.14
C GLN A 844 24.80 -14.87 -35.18
N ASN A 845 24.52 -15.76 -36.14
CA ASN A 845 25.19 -17.07 -36.32
C ASN A 845 25.21 -17.96 -35.06
N LEU A 846 24.08 -18.04 -34.36
CA LEU A 846 23.95 -18.75 -33.08
C LEU A 846 24.12 -20.28 -33.22
N ASP A 847 25.18 -20.83 -32.64
CA ASP A 847 25.36 -22.29 -32.44
C ASP A 847 25.14 -22.62 -30.96
N LEU A 848 23.91 -23.01 -30.62
CA LEU A 848 23.52 -23.32 -29.23
C LEU A 848 24.32 -24.48 -28.63
N ALA A 849 24.88 -25.38 -29.45
CA ALA A 849 25.71 -26.49 -28.97
C ALA A 849 27.14 -26.04 -28.67
N ALA A 850 27.68 -25.07 -29.41
CA ALA A 850 28.94 -24.41 -29.09
C ALA A 850 28.81 -23.50 -27.86
N ILE A 851 27.75 -22.68 -27.79
CA ILE A 851 27.48 -21.81 -26.65
C ILE A 851 27.27 -22.64 -25.38
N GLY A 852 26.46 -23.71 -25.44
CA GLY A 852 26.25 -24.64 -24.33
C GLY A 852 27.48 -25.48 -23.93
N ALA A 853 28.58 -25.40 -24.67
CA ALA A 853 29.86 -26.01 -24.28
C ALA A 853 30.80 -25.03 -23.53
N THR A 854 30.41 -23.75 -23.39
CA THR A 854 31.14 -22.75 -22.59
C THR A 854 30.69 -22.75 -21.14
N ALA A 855 31.52 -22.24 -20.23
CA ALA A 855 31.15 -22.09 -18.82
C ALA A 855 30.12 -20.96 -18.58
N TYR A 856 30.13 -19.89 -19.41
CA TYR A 856 29.38 -18.63 -19.23
C TYR A 856 28.09 -18.69 -18.41
N ASP A 857 28.03 -17.98 -17.28
CA ASP A 857 26.88 -17.94 -16.34
C ASP A 857 25.60 -17.42 -17.02
N LEU A 858 25.74 -16.37 -17.83
CA LEU A 858 24.64 -15.66 -18.49
C LEU A 858 24.87 -15.56 -20.00
N VAL A 859 23.81 -15.72 -20.78
CA VAL A 859 23.81 -15.59 -22.24
C VAL A 859 22.72 -14.61 -22.67
N VAL A 860 23.12 -13.53 -23.34
CA VAL A 860 22.23 -12.64 -24.08
C VAL A 860 22.27 -13.05 -25.55
N MET A 861 21.12 -13.43 -26.10
CA MET A 861 20.98 -13.93 -27.48
C MET A 861 19.65 -13.51 -28.10
N ASP A 862 19.51 -13.61 -29.42
CA ASP A 862 18.22 -13.41 -30.09
C ASP A 862 17.23 -14.55 -29.75
N SER A 863 15.91 -14.29 -29.81
CA SER A 863 14.89 -15.33 -29.63
C SER A 863 14.80 -16.33 -30.81
N SER A 864 15.47 -16.02 -31.91
CA SER A 864 15.42 -16.70 -33.19
C SER A 864 16.79 -16.79 -33.86
N ALA A 865 16.95 -17.70 -34.82
CA ALA A 865 18.21 -17.88 -35.54
C ALA A 865 18.46 -16.82 -36.64
N ASP A 866 17.40 -16.13 -37.10
CA ASP A 866 17.43 -15.21 -38.26
C ASP A 866 16.39 -14.06 -38.19
N GLY A 867 15.77 -13.82 -37.04
CA GLY A 867 14.71 -12.83 -36.83
C GLY A 867 13.28 -13.36 -37.05
N THR A 868 13.11 -14.47 -37.78
CA THR A 868 11.81 -14.90 -38.31
C THR A 868 11.02 -15.84 -37.39
N GLU A 869 9.71 -15.96 -37.60
CA GLU A 869 8.85 -16.94 -36.91
C GLU A 869 9.29 -18.38 -37.19
N GLU A 870 9.72 -18.70 -38.41
CA GLU A 870 10.30 -20.01 -38.75
C GLU A 870 11.66 -20.28 -38.11
N GLY A 871 12.35 -19.23 -37.62
CA GLY A 871 13.65 -19.29 -36.96
C GLY A 871 13.61 -19.32 -35.43
N GLU A 872 12.45 -19.19 -34.79
CA GLU A 872 12.32 -19.14 -33.32
C GLU A 872 12.86 -20.39 -32.61
N PHE A 873 13.63 -20.19 -31.54
CA PHE A 873 14.18 -21.30 -30.75
C PHE A 873 13.11 -21.94 -29.87
N SER A 874 12.98 -23.27 -29.93
CA SER A 874 11.95 -23.97 -29.18
C SER A 874 12.26 -24.06 -27.68
N ALA A 875 11.20 -24.22 -26.87
CA ALA A 875 11.32 -24.48 -25.43
C ALA A 875 12.07 -25.76 -25.05
N ALA A 876 12.42 -26.61 -26.02
CA ALA A 876 13.32 -27.74 -25.83
C ALA A 876 14.80 -27.34 -26.03
N GLU A 877 15.09 -26.43 -26.95
CA GLU A 877 16.44 -25.92 -27.22
C GLU A 877 16.89 -24.95 -26.13
N ILE A 878 16.05 -23.98 -25.75
CA ILE A 878 16.33 -23.07 -24.62
C ILE A 878 16.50 -23.86 -23.31
N SER A 879 15.62 -24.84 -23.05
CA SER A 879 15.77 -25.74 -21.89
C SER A 879 17.00 -26.66 -21.96
N THR A 880 17.60 -26.86 -23.14
CA THR A 880 18.86 -27.61 -23.31
C THR A 880 20.07 -26.69 -23.09
N LEU A 881 20.01 -25.44 -23.55
CA LEU A 881 21.05 -24.43 -23.33
C LEU A 881 21.20 -24.09 -21.84
N LYS A 882 20.08 -23.94 -21.13
CA LYS A 882 20.02 -23.68 -19.68
C LYS A 882 20.53 -24.83 -18.80
N GLN A 883 20.69 -26.03 -19.37
CA GLN A 883 21.15 -27.26 -18.69
C GLN A 883 22.29 -27.92 -19.49
N SER A 884 23.18 -27.10 -20.02
CA SER A 884 24.13 -27.51 -21.06
C SER A 884 25.44 -28.08 -20.48
N PRO A 885 26.25 -28.81 -21.26
CA PRO A 885 27.42 -29.50 -20.73
C PRO A 885 28.51 -28.62 -20.11
N GLY A 886 28.52 -27.32 -20.41
CA GLY A 886 29.43 -26.35 -19.79
C GLY A 886 28.94 -25.76 -18.47
N GLY A 887 27.64 -25.76 -18.18
CA GLY A 887 27.06 -25.21 -16.95
C GLY A 887 25.54 -25.04 -17.01
N GLU A 888 24.90 -24.76 -15.87
CA GLU A 888 23.56 -24.16 -15.87
C GLU A 888 23.69 -22.68 -16.31
N LYS A 889 22.70 -22.12 -17.02
CA LYS A 889 22.83 -20.78 -17.65
C LYS A 889 21.56 -19.95 -17.54
N ILE A 890 21.71 -18.66 -17.25
CA ILE A 890 20.65 -17.65 -17.41
C ILE A 890 20.61 -17.28 -18.89
N VAL A 891 19.45 -17.40 -19.56
CA VAL A 891 19.32 -17.05 -20.98
C VAL A 891 18.32 -15.91 -21.15
N LEU A 892 18.82 -14.74 -21.56
CA LEU A 892 18.04 -13.53 -21.84
C LEU A 892 17.85 -13.38 -23.36
N ALA A 893 16.63 -13.08 -23.79
CA ALA A 893 16.32 -12.82 -25.20
C ALA A 893 16.38 -11.32 -25.54
N TYR A 894 17.10 -10.97 -26.60
CA TYR A 894 17.12 -9.62 -27.19
C TYR A 894 15.74 -9.23 -27.74
N MET A 895 15.29 -8.02 -27.42
CA MET A 895 14.05 -7.44 -27.92
C MET A 895 14.18 -5.91 -28.01
N SER A 896 14.20 -5.37 -29.23
CA SER A 896 14.05 -3.93 -29.42
C SER A 896 12.64 -3.48 -29.02
N ILE A 897 12.55 -2.38 -28.27
CA ILE A 897 11.26 -1.80 -27.84
C ILE A 897 11.06 -0.35 -28.32
N GLY A 898 12.13 0.32 -28.76
CA GLY A 898 12.10 1.65 -29.36
C GLY A 898 12.17 1.67 -30.89
N GLU A 899 12.44 0.52 -31.53
CA GLU A 899 12.41 0.32 -32.98
C GLU A 899 11.61 -0.93 -33.37
N ALA A 900 10.99 -0.89 -34.55
CA ALA A 900 10.36 -2.02 -35.22
C ALA A 900 11.26 -2.50 -36.36
N GLU A 901 11.43 -3.81 -36.46
CA GLU A 901 12.37 -4.48 -37.34
C GLU A 901 11.62 -5.20 -38.47
N ASP A 902 11.97 -4.95 -39.74
CA ASP A 902 11.22 -5.47 -40.91
C ASP A 902 11.39 -6.97 -41.19
N TYR A 903 12.31 -7.61 -40.46
CA TYR A 903 12.60 -9.04 -40.48
C TYR A 903 11.93 -9.83 -39.33
N ARG A 904 11.23 -9.19 -38.40
CA ARG A 904 10.56 -9.86 -37.26
C ARG A 904 9.19 -10.44 -37.60
N PHE A 905 8.79 -11.47 -36.86
CA PHE A 905 7.47 -12.12 -36.96
C PHE A 905 6.25 -11.18 -36.89
N TYR A 906 6.38 -10.01 -36.25
CA TYR A 906 5.29 -9.06 -36.07
C TYR A 906 5.08 -8.10 -37.26
N TRP A 907 6.06 -8.02 -38.17
CA TRP A 907 6.02 -7.13 -39.33
C TRP A 907 4.95 -7.55 -40.35
N GLN A 908 4.42 -6.61 -41.13
CA GLN A 908 3.32 -6.88 -42.07
C GLN A 908 3.56 -6.25 -43.44
N ASP A 909 3.19 -7.00 -44.49
CA ASP A 909 3.25 -6.56 -45.89
C ASP A 909 2.60 -5.17 -46.08
N GLY A 910 3.42 -4.17 -46.41
CA GLY A 910 2.97 -2.81 -46.70
C GLY A 910 3.00 -1.83 -45.52
N TRP A 911 3.59 -2.20 -44.38
CA TRP A 911 4.05 -1.23 -43.39
C TRP A 911 5.12 -0.29 -43.98
N ALA A 912 5.10 0.98 -43.56
CA ALA A 912 6.04 2.03 -43.94
C ALA A 912 5.92 3.22 -42.96
N PRO A 913 6.90 4.13 -42.87
CA PRO A 913 6.81 5.32 -42.02
C PRO A 913 5.49 6.09 -42.17
N GLY A 914 4.75 6.23 -41.06
CA GLY A 914 3.41 6.81 -40.97
C GLY A 914 2.25 5.84 -41.24
N THR A 915 2.49 4.55 -41.47
CA THR A 915 1.46 3.50 -41.60
C THR A 915 2.02 2.13 -41.15
N PRO A 916 1.70 1.63 -39.94
CA PRO A 916 0.79 2.18 -38.93
C PRO A 916 1.25 3.53 -38.36
N ALA A 917 0.34 4.25 -37.71
CA ALA A 917 0.58 5.65 -37.30
C ALA A 917 1.71 5.82 -36.26
N TRP A 918 2.04 4.77 -35.51
CA TRP A 918 3.13 4.71 -34.54
C TRP A 918 4.49 4.33 -35.16
N LEU A 919 4.53 3.88 -36.42
CA LEU A 919 5.76 3.54 -37.12
C LEU A 919 6.34 4.82 -37.74
N ASP A 920 7.51 5.24 -37.31
CA ASP A 920 8.15 6.50 -37.71
C ASP A 920 9.30 6.25 -38.71
N VAL A 921 10.27 7.15 -38.79
CA VAL A 921 11.41 7.09 -39.73
C VAL A 921 12.28 5.83 -39.58
N GLU A 922 12.80 5.38 -40.72
CA GLU A 922 13.85 4.36 -40.80
C GLU A 922 15.15 4.85 -40.15
N ASN A 923 15.80 3.98 -39.40
CA ASN A 923 17.11 4.22 -38.81
C ASN A 923 18.16 4.32 -39.93
N PRO A 924 18.84 5.47 -40.12
CA PRO A 924 19.70 5.69 -41.27
C PRO A 924 20.99 4.86 -41.24
N ASP A 925 21.39 4.40 -40.05
CA ASP A 925 22.60 3.60 -39.82
C ASP A 925 22.28 2.09 -39.79
N TRP A 926 21.02 1.71 -39.51
CA TRP A 926 20.53 0.33 -39.46
C TRP A 926 19.29 0.10 -40.35
N PRO A 927 19.45 -0.05 -41.68
CA PRO A 927 18.33 -0.24 -42.61
C PRO A 927 17.41 -1.40 -42.24
N GLY A 928 16.11 -1.25 -42.48
CA GLY A 928 15.09 -2.21 -42.03
C GLY A 928 14.64 -2.06 -40.57
N ASN A 929 15.28 -1.16 -39.79
CA ASN A 929 14.84 -0.80 -38.44
C ASN A 929 14.16 0.58 -38.48
N TYR A 930 13.07 0.75 -37.74
CA TYR A 930 12.19 1.93 -37.82
C TYR A 930 11.82 2.44 -36.43
N LYS A 931 12.11 3.70 -36.09
CA LYS A 931 11.76 4.28 -34.77
C LYS A 931 10.25 4.17 -34.55
N VAL A 932 9.81 3.87 -33.32
CA VAL A 932 8.39 3.73 -32.99
C VAL A 932 7.93 4.71 -31.93
N HIS A 933 6.66 5.08 -31.97
CA HIS A 933 5.97 5.76 -30.88
C HIS A 933 5.70 4.74 -29.78
N TYR A 934 6.70 4.44 -28.95
CA TYR A 934 6.63 3.35 -27.96
C TYR A 934 5.56 3.55 -26.87
N TRP A 935 4.99 4.75 -26.77
CA TRP A 935 3.81 5.08 -25.96
C TRP A 935 2.47 4.72 -26.63
N ASP A 936 2.45 4.29 -27.89
CA ASP A 936 1.23 3.90 -28.60
C ASP A 936 0.79 2.47 -28.18
N PRO A 937 -0.44 2.29 -27.64
CA PRO A 937 -0.90 0.99 -27.16
C PRO A 937 -0.89 -0.14 -28.21
N ALA A 938 -0.93 0.18 -29.51
CA ALA A 938 -0.85 -0.84 -30.56
C ALA A 938 0.58 -1.35 -30.80
N TRP A 939 1.61 -0.55 -30.52
CA TRP A 939 2.99 -1.05 -30.44
C TRP A 939 3.22 -1.82 -29.14
N GLN A 940 2.77 -1.28 -28.01
CA GLN A 940 2.92 -1.95 -26.71
C GLN A 940 2.28 -3.34 -26.71
N ALA A 941 1.13 -3.51 -27.36
CA ALA A 941 0.48 -4.81 -27.54
C ALA A 941 1.32 -5.81 -28.38
N ILE A 942 2.16 -5.35 -29.31
CA ILE A 942 3.10 -6.21 -30.05
C ILE A 942 4.22 -6.68 -29.13
N ILE A 943 4.81 -5.78 -28.34
CA ILE A 943 5.89 -6.11 -27.40
C ILE A 943 5.40 -7.01 -26.25
N PHE A 944 4.17 -6.84 -25.76
CA PHE A 944 3.56 -7.78 -24.81
C PHE A 944 3.36 -9.17 -25.45
N ALA A 945 2.91 -9.24 -26.71
CA ALA A 945 2.80 -10.51 -27.43
C ALA A 945 4.16 -11.16 -27.75
N TYR A 946 5.22 -10.37 -27.94
CA TYR A 946 6.60 -10.87 -28.07
C TYR A 946 7.10 -11.40 -26.72
N THR A 947 6.90 -10.65 -25.63
CA THR A 947 7.18 -11.08 -24.25
C THR A 947 6.48 -12.41 -23.93
N ASP A 948 5.24 -12.60 -24.38
CA ASP A 948 4.51 -13.87 -24.24
C ASP A 948 5.16 -15.05 -24.98
N ARG A 949 5.82 -14.81 -26.13
CA ARG A 949 6.62 -15.83 -26.85
C ARG A 949 7.90 -16.19 -26.10
N LEU A 950 8.59 -15.20 -25.52
CA LEU A 950 9.81 -15.43 -24.72
C LEU A 950 9.52 -16.33 -23.51
N LEU A 951 8.38 -16.11 -22.87
CA LEU A 951 7.87 -16.93 -21.76
C LEU A 951 7.46 -18.34 -22.21
N ASP A 952 6.82 -18.49 -23.38
CA ASP A 952 6.46 -19.79 -23.94
C ASP A 952 7.68 -20.61 -24.39
N ALA A 953 8.74 -19.94 -24.87
CA ALA A 953 10.06 -20.53 -25.14
C ALA A 953 10.88 -20.80 -23.86
N GLY A 954 10.53 -20.18 -22.73
CA GLY A 954 11.15 -20.46 -21.43
C GLY A 954 12.52 -19.80 -21.23
N PHE A 955 12.75 -18.64 -21.85
CA PHE A 955 13.85 -17.73 -21.49
C PHE A 955 13.72 -17.27 -20.03
N ASP A 956 14.84 -16.89 -19.40
CA ASP A 956 14.87 -16.35 -18.03
C ASP A 956 14.53 -14.86 -17.97
N GLY A 957 14.56 -14.17 -19.11
CA GLY A 957 14.24 -12.75 -19.18
C GLY A 957 14.36 -12.14 -20.56
N ALA A 958 14.15 -10.83 -20.62
CA ALA A 958 14.29 -10.01 -21.81
C ALA A 958 15.40 -8.96 -21.64
N TYR A 959 16.20 -8.81 -22.70
CA TYR A 959 17.23 -7.81 -22.87
C TYR A 959 16.67 -6.73 -23.80
N LEU A 960 16.26 -5.59 -23.24
CA LEU A 960 15.42 -4.59 -23.88
C LEU A 960 16.30 -3.51 -24.53
N ASP A 961 16.24 -3.39 -25.84
CA ASP A 961 17.09 -2.48 -26.61
C ASP A 961 16.32 -1.28 -27.21
N ILE A 962 17.09 -0.26 -27.62
CA ILE A 962 16.60 1.01 -28.16
C ILE A 962 15.77 1.80 -27.12
N ILE A 963 16.16 1.68 -25.85
CA ILE A 963 15.64 2.49 -24.73
C ILE A 963 15.87 3.99 -25.01
N ASP A 964 17.02 4.31 -25.60
CA ASP A 964 17.47 5.64 -26.02
C ASP A 964 16.55 6.34 -27.05
N ALA A 965 15.56 5.64 -27.62
CA ALA A 965 14.48 6.27 -28.39
C ALA A 965 13.76 7.37 -27.58
N TYR A 966 13.84 7.36 -26.25
CA TYR A 966 13.34 8.46 -25.44
C TYR A 966 14.05 9.79 -25.74
N GLU A 967 15.36 9.79 -25.97
CA GLU A 967 16.12 10.99 -26.35
C GLU A 967 15.69 11.50 -27.73
N PHE A 968 15.57 10.59 -28.70
CA PHE A 968 15.15 10.90 -30.08
C PHE A 968 13.82 11.66 -30.15
N TYR A 969 12.84 11.33 -29.30
CA TYR A 969 11.58 12.09 -29.23
C TYR A 969 11.63 13.29 -28.28
N ALA A 970 12.46 13.27 -27.23
CA ALA A 970 12.69 14.43 -26.37
C ALA A 970 13.28 15.60 -27.16
N ASP A 971 14.26 15.36 -28.03
CA ASP A 971 14.87 16.36 -28.93
C ASP A 971 13.88 16.90 -29.96
N GLN A 972 12.85 16.12 -30.31
CA GLN A 972 11.71 16.56 -31.14
C GLN A 972 10.62 17.29 -30.34
N GLY A 973 10.84 17.52 -29.04
CA GLY A 973 9.97 18.30 -28.16
C GLY A 973 8.98 17.47 -27.33
N ARG A 974 9.08 16.15 -27.31
CA ARG A 974 8.23 15.29 -26.46
C ARG A 974 8.77 15.25 -25.03
N THR A 975 8.37 16.23 -24.22
CA THR A 975 8.85 16.42 -22.84
C THR A 975 8.54 15.26 -21.88
N THR A 976 7.64 14.34 -22.24
CA THR A 976 7.26 13.16 -21.45
C THR A 976 8.00 11.88 -21.84
N ALA A 977 8.82 11.90 -22.91
CA ALA A 977 9.44 10.71 -23.51
C ALA A 977 10.18 9.80 -22.50
N ALA A 978 11.00 10.39 -21.62
CA ALA A 978 11.74 9.65 -20.59
C ALA A 978 10.80 8.86 -19.65
N GLN A 979 9.75 9.51 -19.14
CA GLN A 979 8.76 8.88 -18.27
C GLN A 979 8.03 7.76 -19.00
N GLU A 980 7.58 8.01 -20.23
CA GLU A 980 6.83 7.03 -21.02
C GLU A 980 7.66 5.78 -21.38
N MET A 981 8.97 5.92 -21.59
CA MET A 981 9.88 4.78 -21.80
C MET A 981 10.06 3.97 -20.51
N ALA A 982 10.29 4.65 -19.37
CA ALA A 982 10.40 4.00 -18.07
C ALA A 982 9.09 3.28 -17.66
N ASP A 983 7.94 3.90 -17.94
CA ASP A 983 6.60 3.32 -17.72
C ASP A 983 6.37 2.11 -18.64
N PHE A 984 6.85 2.14 -19.88
CA PHE A 984 6.74 1.01 -20.80
C PHE A 984 7.61 -0.17 -20.36
N VAL A 985 8.86 0.06 -19.94
CA VAL A 985 9.70 -0.99 -19.32
C VAL A 985 9.05 -1.57 -18.06
N ALA A 986 8.44 -0.72 -17.23
CA ALA A 986 7.65 -1.16 -16.06
C ALA A 986 6.43 -2.00 -16.46
N ALA A 987 5.74 -1.65 -17.55
CA ALA A 987 4.61 -2.41 -18.07
C ALA A 987 5.03 -3.77 -18.66
N ILE A 988 6.18 -3.85 -19.36
CA ILE A 988 6.76 -5.11 -19.85
C ILE A 988 7.10 -6.02 -18.67
N ARG A 989 7.74 -5.48 -17.61
CA ARG A 989 8.00 -6.20 -16.35
C ARG A 989 6.70 -6.74 -15.74
N ALA A 990 5.67 -5.90 -15.63
CA ALA A 990 4.40 -6.27 -15.03
C ALA A 990 3.65 -7.35 -15.83
N HIS A 991 3.65 -7.25 -17.16
CA HIS A 991 3.09 -8.26 -18.06
C HIS A 991 3.81 -9.59 -17.92
N ALA A 992 5.14 -9.58 -17.95
CA ALA A 992 5.95 -10.78 -17.79
C ALA A 992 5.74 -11.45 -16.42
N ARG A 993 5.80 -10.67 -15.34
CA ARG A 993 5.71 -11.17 -13.96
C ARG A 993 4.30 -11.53 -13.50
N ALA A 994 3.27 -11.20 -14.29
CA ALA A 994 1.94 -11.80 -14.14
C ALA A 994 1.89 -13.28 -14.60
N ARG A 995 2.87 -13.73 -15.40
CA ARG A 995 3.00 -15.12 -15.87
C ARG A 995 4.15 -15.87 -15.20
N ASP A 996 5.30 -15.24 -15.07
CA ASP A 996 6.49 -15.78 -14.40
C ASP A 996 7.13 -14.71 -13.50
N PRO A 997 6.88 -14.72 -12.18
CA PRO A 997 7.35 -13.70 -11.24
C PRO A 997 8.87 -13.50 -11.19
N ASP A 998 9.62 -14.49 -11.66
CA ASP A 998 11.08 -14.56 -11.65
C ASP A 998 11.70 -14.02 -12.96
N PHE A 999 10.89 -13.73 -13.99
CA PHE A 999 11.35 -13.25 -15.30
C PHE A 999 12.11 -11.92 -15.21
N LEU A 1000 13.33 -11.92 -15.75
CA LEU A 1000 14.31 -10.84 -15.63
C LEU A 1000 14.11 -9.75 -16.70
N ILE A 1001 14.35 -8.50 -16.32
CA ILE A 1001 14.30 -7.34 -17.23
C ILE A 1001 15.62 -6.58 -17.15
N PHE A 1002 16.32 -6.52 -18.29
CA PHE A 1002 17.61 -5.86 -18.47
C PHE A 1002 17.52 -4.87 -19.64
N PRO A 1003 17.35 -3.56 -19.42
CA PRO A 1003 17.57 -2.57 -20.47
C PRO A 1003 19.02 -2.55 -20.96
N GLN A 1004 19.22 -2.17 -22.21
CA GLN A 1004 20.49 -1.88 -22.85
C GLN A 1004 20.61 -0.36 -23.09
N ASN A 1005 21.76 0.20 -22.75
CA ASN A 1005 22.06 1.64 -22.78
C ASN A 1005 21.09 2.49 -21.93
N ALA A 1006 21.06 3.80 -22.15
CA ALA A 1006 20.24 4.79 -21.42
C ALA A 1006 20.32 4.73 -19.85
N PRO A 1007 21.51 4.58 -19.22
CA PRO A 1007 21.60 4.51 -17.77
C PRO A 1007 21.26 5.85 -17.08
N GLU A 1008 21.42 6.97 -17.77
CA GLU A 1008 21.05 8.31 -17.29
C GLU A 1008 19.53 8.48 -17.09
N LEU A 1009 18.69 7.66 -17.75
CA LEU A 1009 17.25 7.60 -17.55
C LEU A 1009 16.88 7.37 -16.07
N ALA A 1010 17.70 6.62 -15.32
CA ALA A 1010 17.52 6.44 -13.87
C ALA A 1010 17.64 7.74 -13.05
N THR A 1011 18.29 8.78 -13.58
CA THR A 1011 18.38 10.10 -12.94
C THR A 1011 17.23 11.03 -13.32
N VAL A 1012 16.59 10.79 -14.47
CA VAL A 1012 15.39 11.52 -14.91
C VAL A 1012 14.13 10.91 -14.30
N VAL A 1013 14.08 9.58 -14.17
CA VAL A 1013 12.96 8.81 -13.64
C VAL A 1013 13.49 7.81 -12.58
N PRO A 1014 13.63 8.20 -11.30
CA PRO A 1014 14.19 7.34 -10.26
C PRO A 1014 13.42 6.00 -10.05
N ALA A 1015 12.13 5.96 -10.39
CA ALA A 1015 11.33 4.74 -10.35
C ALA A 1015 11.83 3.65 -11.32
N TYR A 1016 12.56 4.02 -12.38
CA TYR A 1016 13.11 3.11 -13.39
C TYR A 1016 14.00 2.01 -12.78
N LEU A 1017 14.77 2.34 -11.73
CA LEU A 1017 15.61 1.38 -11.00
C LEU A 1017 14.80 0.27 -10.30
N THR A 1018 13.51 0.48 -10.03
CA THR A 1018 12.64 -0.57 -9.45
C THR A 1018 12.03 -1.48 -10.51
N SER A 1019 12.00 -1.02 -11.77
CA SER A 1019 11.42 -1.70 -12.93
C SER A 1019 12.37 -2.67 -13.66
N VAL A 1020 13.61 -2.80 -13.18
CA VAL A 1020 14.66 -3.61 -13.81
C VAL A 1020 15.38 -4.51 -12.80
N ASP A 1021 16.05 -5.56 -13.27
CA ASP A 1021 16.88 -6.47 -12.44
C ASP A 1021 18.38 -6.25 -12.66
N GLY A 1022 18.75 -5.74 -13.83
CA GLY A 1022 20.09 -5.33 -14.20
C GLY A 1022 20.07 -4.22 -15.25
N ILE A 1023 21.24 -3.92 -15.83
CA ILE A 1023 21.40 -3.04 -17.00
C ILE A 1023 22.60 -3.49 -17.82
N GLY A 1024 22.50 -3.40 -19.14
CA GLY A 1024 23.60 -3.50 -20.08
C GLY A 1024 24.07 -2.12 -20.53
N GLN A 1025 25.39 -1.93 -20.65
CA GLN A 1025 25.98 -0.75 -21.29
C GLN A 1025 27.02 -1.19 -22.32
N GLU A 1026 26.83 -0.74 -23.57
CA GLU A 1026 27.82 -0.90 -24.62
C GLU A 1026 28.83 0.25 -24.62
N GLU A 1027 30.02 0.00 -25.16
CA GLU A 1027 31.04 1.01 -25.50
C GLU A 1027 31.60 1.80 -24.30
N LEU A 1028 31.52 1.27 -23.08
CA LEU A 1028 31.91 1.96 -21.85
C LEU A 1028 33.38 2.44 -21.87
N TYR A 1029 34.30 1.61 -22.38
CA TYR A 1029 35.74 1.90 -22.47
C TYR A 1029 36.32 1.79 -23.88
N TYR A 1030 35.74 0.98 -24.76
CA TYR A 1030 36.16 0.79 -26.15
C TYR A 1030 34.95 0.56 -27.08
N GLY A 1031 34.91 1.29 -28.20
CA GLY A 1031 33.91 1.13 -29.26
C GLY A 1031 33.24 2.43 -29.72
N TYR A 1032 33.01 3.39 -28.79
CA TYR A 1032 32.11 4.54 -28.95
C TYR A 1032 32.30 5.43 -30.20
N ALA A 1033 33.46 5.36 -30.83
CA ALA A 1033 33.74 6.09 -32.08
C ALA A 1033 34.05 5.16 -33.25
N GLU A 1034 34.86 4.13 -32.99
CA GLU A 1034 35.22 3.05 -33.91
C GLU A 1034 35.60 1.83 -33.03
N ASP A 1035 35.43 0.61 -33.55
CA ASP A 1035 35.89 -0.61 -32.88
C ASP A 1035 37.39 -0.54 -32.54
N ASP A 1036 37.78 -1.13 -31.41
CA ASP A 1036 39.12 -1.08 -30.83
C ASP A 1036 39.61 0.35 -30.46
N VAL A 1037 38.82 1.42 -30.65
CA VAL A 1037 39.17 2.79 -30.22
C VAL A 1037 38.61 3.06 -28.82
N MET A 1038 39.46 3.64 -27.97
CA MET A 1038 39.12 3.95 -26.58
C MET A 1038 38.06 5.05 -26.51
N THR A 1039 36.97 4.77 -25.81
CA THR A 1039 35.92 5.72 -25.46
C THR A 1039 36.52 6.94 -24.74
N LEU A 1040 35.98 8.13 -25.00
CA LEU A 1040 36.51 9.35 -24.39
C LEU A 1040 36.35 9.26 -22.87
N PRO A 1041 37.41 9.47 -22.05
CA PRO A 1041 37.32 9.25 -20.60
C PRO A 1041 36.28 10.09 -19.86
N ALA A 1042 35.80 11.18 -20.47
CA ALA A 1042 34.69 11.98 -19.95
C ALA A 1042 33.31 11.37 -20.23
N VAL A 1043 33.16 10.61 -21.32
CA VAL A 1043 31.96 9.80 -21.62
C VAL A 1043 31.94 8.58 -20.70
N SER A 1044 33.06 7.83 -20.63
CA SER A 1044 33.22 6.71 -19.70
C SER A 1044 32.90 7.13 -18.27
N ALA A 1045 33.49 8.22 -17.75
CA ALA A 1045 33.22 8.71 -16.40
C ALA A 1045 31.78 9.21 -16.16
N GLY A 1046 31.05 9.58 -17.22
CA GLY A 1046 29.62 9.90 -17.16
C GLY A 1046 28.78 8.62 -17.01
N LEU A 1047 28.92 7.71 -17.98
CA LEU A 1047 28.25 6.40 -17.99
C LEU A 1047 28.54 5.62 -16.69
N GLU A 1048 29.80 5.56 -16.26
CA GLU A 1048 30.21 4.97 -15.00
C GLU A 1048 29.41 5.51 -13.79
N GLY A 1049 29.18 6.83 -13.72
CA GLY A 1049 28.45 7.46 -12.62
C GLY A 1049 26.94 7.23 -12.65
N TYR A 1050 26.38 6.89 -13.81
CA TYR A 1050 25.00 6.42 -13.93
C TYR A 1050 24.88 4.93 -13.60
N LEU A 1051 25.80 4.09 -14.09
CA LEU A 1051 25.85 2.65 -13.79
C LEU A 1051 26.15 2.35 -12.31
N ASP A 1052 26.90 3.22 -11.63
CA ASP A 1052 27.10 3.14 -10.18
C ASP A 1052 25.74 3.16 -9.44
N LEU A 1053 24.72 3.86 -9.94
CA LEU A 1053 23.37 3.90 -9.35
C LEU A 1053 22.65 2.55 -9.42
N PHE A 1054 22.82 1.81 -10.52
CA PHE A 1054 22.24 0.48 -10.69
C PHE A 1054 22.93 -0.52 -9.76
N LYS A 1055 24.27 -0.52 -9.76
CA LYS A 1055 25.08 -1.37 -8.86
C LYS A 1055 24.79 -1.08 -7.38
N ASP A 1056 24.74 0.19 -6.97
CA ASP A 1056 24.47 0.57 -5.59
C ASP A 1056 23.01 0.28 -5.18
N ALA A 1057 22.08 0.20 -6.15
CA ALA A 1057 20.73 -0.34 -5.99
C ALA A 1057 20.65 -1.88 -6.06
N GLY A 1058 21.79 -2.59 -6.03
CA GLY A 1058 21.88 -4.05 -6.01
C GLY A 1058 21.57 -4.74 -7.34
N LYS A 1059 21.64 -4.02 -8.47
CA LYS A 1059 21.35 -4.53 -9.81
C LYS A 1059 22.61 -5.07 -10.49
N LEU A 1060 22.45 -6.09 -11.34
CA LEU A 1060 23.55 -6.63 -12.12
C LEU A 1060 23.92 -5.66 -13.26
N VAL A 1061 25.16 -5.18 -13.30
CA VAL A 1061 25.66 -4.29 -14.35
C VAL A 1061 26.53 -5.09 -15.33
N LEU A 1062 26.04 -5.24 -16.55
CA LEU A 1062 26.73 -5.87 -17.67
C LEU A 1062 27.37 -4.79 -18.55
N THR A 1063 28.61 -5.02 -18.98
CA THR A 1063 29.38 -4.05 -19.79
C THR A 1063 29.96 -4.74 -21.02
N VAL A 1064 29.70 -4.16 -22.20
CA VAL A 1064 30.13 -4.70 -23.50
C VAL A 1064 31.10 -3.73 -24.15
N ASP A 1065 32.32 -4.17 -24.43
CA ASP A 1065 33.34 -3.35 -25.10
C ASP A 1065 33.73 -3.94 -26.47
N TYR A 1066 33.67 -3.11 -27.52
CA TYR A 1066 34.02 -3.53 -28.88
C TYR A 1066 35.54 -3.45 -29.07
N ALA A 1067 36.26 -4.42 -28.49
CA ALA A 1067 37.71 -4.52 -28.51
C ALA A 1067 38.20 -5.95 -28.81
N THR A 1068 39.11 -6.08 -29.77
CA THR A 1068 39.73 -7.35 -30.19
C THR A 1068 41.24 -7.42 -29.92
N THR A 1069 41.89 -6.29 -29.64
CA THR A 1069 43.30 -6.29 -29.22
C THR A 1069 43.43 -6.75 -27.76
N PRO A 1070 44.23 -7.79 -27.44
CA PRO A 1070 44.31 -8.34 -26.07
C PRO A 1070 44.59 -7.30 -24.99
N ALA A 1071 45.54 -6.38 -25.22
CA ALA A 1071 45.89 -5.33 -24.26
C ALA A 1071 44.80 -4.25 -24.04
N ARG A 1072 43.69 -4.28 -24.81
CA ARG A 1072 42.50 -3.45 -24.62
C ARG A 1072 41.36 -4.24 -23.97
N VAL A 1073 41.22 -5.53 -24.32
CA VAL A 1073 40.40 -6.49 -23.59
C VAL A 1073 40.82 -6.55 -22.12
N ASP A 1074 42.12 -6.71 -21.85
CA ASP A 1074 42.71 -6.67 -20.50
C ASP A 1074 42.33 -5.39 -19.74
N ASP A 1075 42.38 -4.23 -20.40
CA ASP A 1075 42.12 -2.92 -19.81
C ASP A 1075 40.61 -2.67 -19.55
N ALA A 1076 39.75 -3.11 -20.47
CA ALA A 1076 38.29 -3.11 -20.32
C ALA A 1076 37.86 -3.99 -19.13
N TYR A 1077 38.25 -5.27 -19.13
CA TYR A 1077 37.94 -6.22 -18.06
C TYR A 1077 38.43 -5.72 -16.70
N THR A 1078 39.69 -5.24 -16.64
CA THR A 1078 40.27 -4.69 -15.39
C THR A 1078 39.46 -3.52 -14.83
N LYS A 1079 38.96 -2.61 -15.68
CA LYS A 1079 38.20 -1.43 -15.23
C LYS A 1079 36.79 -1.79 -14.75
N SER A 1080 36.05 -2.58 -15.52
CA SER A 1080 34.70 -3.05 -15.15
C SER A 1080 34.74 -3.83 -13.83
N GLN A 1081 35.64 -4.81 -13.72
CA GLN A 1081 35.79 -5.61 -12.49
C GLN A 1081 36.22 -4.75 -11.29
N ALA A 1082 37.08 -3.74 -11.48
CA ALA A 1082 37.47 -2.82 -10.41
C ALA A 1082 36.31 -1.92 -9.90
N ARG A 1083 35.20 -1.82 -10.64
CA ARG A 1083 33.97 -1.14 -10.23
C ARG A 1083 32.87 -2.05 -9.69
N GLY A 1084 33.00 -3.36 -9.89
CA GLY A 1084 31.97 -4.36 -9.60
C GLY A 1084 30.99 -4.60 -10.75
N TYR A 1085 31.39 -4.31 -11.99
CA TYR A 1085 30.62 -4.61 -13.21
C TYR A 1085 31.13 -5.91 -13.85
N VAL A 1086 30.26 -6.61 -14.57
CA VAL A 1086 30.60 -7.82 -15.33
C VAL A 1086 30.97 -7.43 -16.77
N PRO A 1087 32.20 -7.69 -17.25
CA PRO A 1087 32.65 -7.35 -18.60
C PRO A 1087 32.51 -8.49 -19.62
N PHE A 1088 32.22 -8.10 -20.86
CA PHE A 1088 32.40 -8.90 -22.06
C PHE A 1088 33.02 -8.04 -23.17
N ALA A 1089 34.02 -8.57 -23.88
CA ALA A 1089 34.62 -7.87 -25.02
C ALA A 1089 34.51 -8.71 -26.30
N THR A 1090 34.07 -8.08 -27.40
CA THR A 1090 33.70 -8.79 -28.64
C THR A 1090 33.81 -7.87 -29.88
N VAL A 1091 33.18 -8.26 -31.00
CA VAL A 1091 33.01 -7.42 -32.21
C VAL A 1091 31.57 -6.93 -32.33
N ARG A 1092 31.41 -5.74 -32.94
CA ARG A 1092 30.12 -5.07 -33.14
C ARG A 1092 29.09 -5.88 -33.94
N ASP A 1093 29.55 -6.72 -34.87
CA ASP A 1093 28.63 -7.56 -35.66
C ASP A 1093 27.89 -8.61 -34.80
N LEU A 1094 28.35 -8.87 -33.56
CA LEU A 1094 27.80 -9.89 -32.63
C LEU A 1094 27.56 -11.25 -33.32
N ASP A 1095 28.46 -11.59 -34.25
CA ASP A 1095 28.30 -12.63 -35.28
C ASP A 1095 28.97 -13.96 -34.94
N ARG A 1096 29.57 -14.07 -33.76
CA ARG A 1096 30.45 -15.18 -33.38
C ARG A 1096 30.57 -15.34 -31.88
N LEU A 1097 30.81 -16.58 -31.46
CA LEU A 1097 31.20 -16.90 -30.10
C LEU A 1097 32.63 -16.40 -29.83
N THR A 1098 32.76 -15.38 -28.98
CA THR A 1098 34.05 -14.87 -28.51
C THR A 1098 34.39 -15.51 -27.15
N ILE A 1099 35.64 -15.96 -26.97
CA ILE A 1099 36.23 -16.35 -25.69
C ILE A 1099 37.56 -15.60 -25.57
N ASN A 1100 37.70 -14.76 -24.54
CA ASN A 1100 38.85 -13.88 -24.39
C ASN A 1100 40.00 -14.59 -23.66
N THR A 1101 41.18 -14.64 -24.27
CA THR A 1101 42.33 -15.33 -23.69
C THR A 1101 42.85 -14.61 -22.45
N GLY A 1102 42.89 -15.30 -21.30
CA GLY A 1102 43.18 -14.71 -19.99
C GLY A 1102 41.95 -14.24 -19.22
N HIS A 1103 40.77 -14.26 -19.85
CA HIS A 1103 39.45 -13.95 -19.29
C HIS A 1103 38.44 -15.00 -19.78
N GLU A 1104 38.86 -16.27 -19.77
CA GLU A 1104 37.99 -17.41 -20.02
C GLU A 1104 36.95 -17.57 -18.89
N PRO A 1105 35.70 -17.97 -19.19
CA PRO A 1105 34.68 -18.25 -18.16
C PRO A 1105 35.04 -19.49 -17.32
N ASP A 1106 34.61 -19.54 -16.04
CA ASP A 1106 35.32 -20.27 -14.96
C ASP A 1106 34.96 -21.75 -14.64
#